data_AF-A0A8T6NHQ8-F1
#
_entry.id   AF-A0A8T6NHQ8-F1
#
_cell.length_a   1.000
_cell.length_b   1.000
_cell.length_c   1.000
_cell.angle_alpha   90.00
_cell.angle_beta   90.00
_cell.angle_gamma   90.00
#
_symmetry.space_group_name_H-M   'P 1'
#
loop_
_entity.id
_entity.type
_entity.pdbx_description
1 polymer ?
#
loop_
_entity_poly.entity_id
_entity_poly.type
_entity_poly.pdbx_seq_one_letter_code
_entity_poly.pdbx_strand_id
1 'polypeptide(L)'
;MIQLEGNRGDARMDHEALRDMKVSELKIMCKGMGLRVSGSKSELISRIMDASIRKEEDASKSSIDDAINALLDRHDKHIIEEGIETAQQEVLEAEIVMETVSEPNAPESDFLLLEDEIEEEHSVGDEPENTVRASRDSQHGSSGPTHQEQKASPAHGKKSQTEPKRSKPTMGNKLTITRIQLAAGLTVALLLSAGLWVVLQRDSSFTVQPVRYGDSIQFSIQQSTVSVEGDDMVSILRDSLSPSSFDQVCSEIDFQISGSGSLSVEQGSDQDTVFPSDLEHRGAFSVNDAYGRTTLAVKQVVNHDVELDLQGKTWRDNGVECSNAGWSYPDNQLSIRTDSYRHIADKTVIRTETTAAFSDSDGQSTELEATTFGTSLLPGLGAIAPLLAIPLLPMDLQEFFGDKVLEEGAQSEEGSTWTWSVKQERNDPIHGYVYPISISNDEIENCFGYLTLELLVDPSVPWPVQQTANIRLDKSLSRSGCNVFASAISDATLPEGRLDIRIDMTVTKSEKGGNIVDWYDEYDSKPSPGDDRPTNAGKKEWASHMPDESDSRPSLENTVACMLANHPTSDASIAIDGGGYIWRADHPLGTNDWNLSWVDTEDDSGWIYLSMSGQDCPIIESGNNPGGTASWDKSSIPSTHTLDYLENRLLRQDRYSQVQQVFMTQNSDSLNLVGYRVISGEADDVSDLLSSEFSTGAVTAIASSEWSQNNKDHTFNVIMDATTARVGGWVQISVASS
;
A
#
# COMPACT_ATOMS: atom_id res chain seq x y z
N MET A 1 66.81 -21.97 16.60
CA MET A 1 67.50 -20.81 17.20
C MET A 1 66.76 -19.57 16.76
N ILE A 2 65.87 -19.07 17.62
CA ILE A 2 65.43 -17.68 17.86
C ILE A 2 64.24 -17.83 18.82
N GLN A 3 64.33 -17.14 19.96
CA GLN A 3 63.29 -17.08 20.98
C GLN A 3 62.02 -16.47 20.42
N LEU A 4 60.88 -17.11 20.73
CA LEU A 4 59.58 -16.43 20.81
C LEU A 4 59.36 -16.12 22.29
N GLU A 5 59.48 -14.85 22.66
CA GLU A 5 58.78 -14.32 23.84
C GLU A 5 57.40 -13.86 23.38
N GLY A 6 56.38 -14.32 24.11
CA GLY A 6 54.99 -14.09 23.80
C GLY A 6 54.50 -12.70 24.21
N ASN A 7 53.42 -12.29 23.57
CA ASN A 7 52.44 -11.42 24.19
C ASN A 7 51.05 -11.96 23.84
N ARG A 8 50.47 -12.70 24.78
CA ARG A 8 49.08 -13.17 24.73
C ARG A 8 48.26 -12.07 25.41
N GLY A 9 47.82 -11.09 24.62
CA GLY A 9 46.86 -10.09 25.08
C GLY A 9 45.45 -10.66 24.98
N ASP A 10 44.72 -10.68 26.10
CA ASP A 10 43.27 -10.79 26.12
C ASP A 10 42.69 -9.74 25.18
N ALA A 11 41.92 -10.18 24.17
CA ALA A 11 41.17 -9.29 23.32
C ALA A 11 39.95 -8.80 24.11
N ARG A 12 40.16 -7.79 24.96
CA ARG A 12 39.09 -6.97 25.49
C ARG A 12 38.39 -6.33 24.30
N MET A 13 37.13 -6.69 24.07
CA MET A 13 36.36 -6.01 23.02
C MET A 13 36.23 -4.54 23.42
N ASP A 14 36.72 -3.66 22.55
CA ASP A 14 36.72 -2.23 22.80
C ASP A 14 35.36 -1.64 22.45
N HIS A 15 34.83 -0.82 23.35
CA HIS A 15 33.51 -0.19 23.19
C HIS A 15 33.48 0.74 21.99
N GLU A 16 34.61 1.38 21.67
CA GLU A 16 34.78 2.26 20.53
C GLU A 16 34.75 1.45 19.21
N ALA A 17 35.40 0.29 19.17
CA ALA A 17 35.37 -0.60 18.00
C ALA A 17 33.97 -1.17 17.72
N LEU A 18 33.16 -1.46 18.75
CA LEU A 18 31.78 -1.92 18.58
C LEU A 18 30.83 -0.79 18.12
N ARG A 19 31.15 0.47 18.42
CA ARG A 19 30.40 1.63 17.93
C ARG A 19 30.60 1.87 16.44
N ASP A 20 31.76 1.54 15.89
CA ASP A 20 32.05 1.70 14.46
C ASP A 20 31.45 0.58 13.58
N MET A 21 31.01 -0.52 14.20
CA MET A 21 30.40 -1.65 13.47
C MET A 21 28.97 -1.34 13.02
N LYS A 22 28.56 -1.94 11.89
CA LYS A 22 27.17 -1.85 11.43
C LYS A 22 26.24 -2.64 12.35
N VAL A 23 24.99 -2.22 12.47
CA VAL A 23 23.97 -2.93 13.27
C VAL A 23 23.83 -4.39 12.82
N SER A 24 23.92 -4.66 11.52
CA SER A 24 23.93 -6.02 10.96
C SER A 24 25.08 -6.88 11.48
N GLU A 25 26.29 -6.32 11.61
CA GLU A 25 27.46 -7.03 12.13
C GLU A 25 27.35 -7.28 13.63
N LEU A 26 26.83 -6.31 14.39
CA LEU A 26 26.53 -6.46 15.81
C LEU A 26 25.45 -7.52 16.05
N LYS A 27 24.40 -7.57 15.19
CA LYS A 27 23.38 -8.62 15.23
C LYS A 27 23.98 -10.01 14.95
N ILE A 28 24.86 -10.13 13.97
CA ILE A 28 25.60 -11.38 13.69
C ILE A 28 26.44 -11.80 14.91
N MET A 29 27.08 -10.83 15.57
CA MET A 29 27.90 -11.06 16.75
C MET A 29 27.06 -11.50 17.96
N CYS A 30 25.93 -10.84 18.22
CA CYS A 30 24.92 -11.28 19.19
C CYS A 30 24.44 -12.71 18.91
N LYS A 31 24.09 -13.01 17.66
CA LYS A 31 23.64 -14.34 17.23
C LYS A 31 24.72 -15.41 17.47
N GLY A 32 25.97 -15.11 17.14
CA GLY A 32 27.12 -15.99 17.40
C GLY A 32 27.38 -16.25 18.89
N MET A 33 26.95 -15.34 19.77
CA MET A 33 27.04 -15.45 21.22
C MET A 33 25.76 -15.99 21.88
N GLY A 34 24.71 -16.31 21.11
CA GLY A 34 23.41 -16.75 21.65
C GLY A 34 22.63 -15.65 22.39
N LEU A 35 22.90 -14.38 22.07
CA LEU A 35 22.27 -13.21 22.66
C LEU A 35 21.13 -12.71 21.78
N ARG A 36 20.18 -12.00 22.40
CA ARG A 36 19.09 -11.32 21.67
C ARG A 36 19.67 -10.38 20.61
N VAL A 37 19.15 -10.45 19.39
CA VAL A 37 19.58 -9.63 18.24
C VAL A 37 18.68 -8.41 18.00
N SER A 38 17.66 -8.21 18.85
CA SER A 38 16.74 -7.09 18.80
C SER A 38 17.18 -5.92 19.70
N GLY A 39 16.78 -4.70 19.33
CA GLY A 39 17.09 -3.48 20.06
C GLY A 39 17.99 -2.52 19.28
N SER A 40 18.10 -1.31 19.80
CA SER A 40 18.96 -0.24 19.30
C SER A 40 20.43 -0.67 19.24
N LYS A 41 21.23 -0.01 18.40
CA LYS A 41 22.68 -0.25 18.30
C LYS A 41 23.36 -0.22 19.68
N SER A 42 22.98 0.74 20.52
CA SER A 42 23.43 0.84 21.92
C SER A 42 23.08 -0.39 22.76
N GLU A 43 21.87 -0.92 22.65
CA GLU A 43 21.46 -2.11 23.40
C GLU A 43 22.19 -3.37 22.95
N LEU A 44 22.43 -3.52 21.64
CA LEU A 44 23.24 -4.62 21.10
C LEU A 44 24.67 -4.55 21.62
N ILE A 45 25.29 -3.36 21.59
CA ILE A 45 26.65 -3.14 22.11
C ILE A 45 26.70 -3.44 23.60
N SER A 46 25.77 -2.92 24.41
CA SER A 46 25.71 -3.21 25.85
C SER A 46 25.56 -4.71 26.12
N ARG A 47 24.74 -5.42 25.34
CA ARG A 47 24.50 -6.86 25.52
C ARG A 47 25.72 -7.70 25.15
N ILE A 48 26.43 -7.32 24.08
CA ILE A 48 27.70 -7.92 23.65
C ILE A 48 28.78 -7.72 24.73
N MET A 49 28.85 -6.51 25.31
CA MET A 49 29.78 -6.18 26.38
C MET A 49 29.47 -6.97 27.66
N ASP A 50 28.22 -7.00 28.10
CA ASP A 50 27.79 -7.76 29.29
C ASP A 50 28.07 -9.27 29.16
N ALA A 51 27.88 -9.84 27.97
CA ALA A 51 28.16 -11.24 27.72
C ALA A 51 29.66 -11.56 27.73
N SER A 52 30.49 -10.63 27.25
CA SER A 52 31.94 -10.78 27.30
C SER A 52 32.49 -10.78 28.73
N ILE A 53 31.93 -9.94 29.62
CA ILE A 53 32.30 -9.87 31.04
C ILE A 53 31.92 -11.17 31.77
N ARG A 54 30.74 -11.73 31.50
CA ARG A 54 30.30 -13.00 32.13
C ARG A 54 31.19 -14.19 31.74
N LYS A 55 31.71 -14.19 30.52
CA LYS A 55 32.62 -15.23 30.01
C LYS A 55 33.98 -15.21 30.71
N GLU A 56 34.44 -14.04 31.17
CA GLU A 56 35.66 -13.90 31.98
C GLU A 56 35.47 -14.35 33.43
N GLU A 57 34.32 -14.07 34.05
CA GLU A 57 34.03 -14.53 35.42
C GLU A 57 33.95 -16.07 35.54
N ASP A 58 33.39 -16.75 34.54
CA ASP A 58 33.33 -18.21 34.50
C ASP A 58 34.70 -18.84 34.21
N ALA A 59 35.55 -18.20 33.40
CA ALA A 59 36.93 -18.62 33.19
C ALA A 59 37.81 -18.46 34.44
N SER A 60 37.58 -17.42 35.26
CA SER A 60 38.31 -17.20 36.51
C SER A 60 37.95 -18.21 37.61
N LYS A 61 36.74 -18.79 37.62
CA LYS A 61 36.35 -19.85 38.57
C LYS A 61 36.98 -21.19 38.23
N SER A 62 37.04 -21.55 36.93
CA SER A 62 37.74 -22.75 36.44
C SER A 62 39.22 -22.74 36.85
N SER A 63 39.89 -21.59 36.79
CA SER A 63 41.31 -21.45 37.19
C SER A 63 41.59 -21.79 38.65
N ILE A 64 40.63 -21.63 39.57
CA ILE A 64 40.81 -21.92 41.00
C ILE A 64 40.66 -23.43 41.25
N ASP A 65 39.71 -24.08 40.60
CA ASP A 65 39.52 -25.53 40.67
C ASP A 65 40.70 -26.29 40.03
N ASP A 66 41.27 -25.75 38.95
CA ASP A 66 42.46 -26.30 38.31
C ASP A 66 43.73 -26.12 39.17
N ALA A 67 43.81 -25.04 39.96
CA ALA A 67 44.90 -24.86 40.93
C ALA A 67 44.81 -25.83 42.12
N ILE A 68 43.60 -26.25 42.52
CA ILE A 68 43.38 -27.29 43.52
C ILE A 68 43.78 -28.67 42.97
N ASN A 69 43.44 -28.95 41.71
CA ASN A 69 43.82 -30.20 41.03
C ASN A 69 45.33 -30.29 40.76
N ALA A 70 45.99 -29.17 40.45
CA ALA A 70 47.45 -29.12 40.24
C ALA A 70 48.29 -29.36 41.51
N LEU A 71 47.71 -29.22 42.72
CA LEU A 71 48.36 -29.64 43.97
C LEU A 71 48.29 -31.15 44.20
N LEU A 72 47.34 -31.84 43.57
CA LEU A 72 47.14 -33.29 43.72
C LEU A 72 48.01 -34.10 42.75
N ASP A 73 48.38 -33.53 41.59
CA ASP A 73 49.07 -34.25 40.51
C ASP A 73 50.61 -34.13 40.52
N ARG A 74 51.20 -33.71 41.64
CA ARG A 74 52.68 -33.70 41.83
C ARG A 74 53.30 -35.10 41.99
N HIS A 75 52.62 -36.15 41.53
CA HIS A 75 53.07 -37.54 41.60
C HIS A 75 52.67 -38.30 40.32
N ASP A 76 53.29 -38.00 39.19
CA ASP A 76 54.30 -38.90 38.60
C ASP A 76 54.75 -38.45 37.20
N LYS A 77 56.07 -38.51 37.03
CA LYS A 77 56.92 -38.23 35.85
C LYS A 77 56.66 -39.27 34.72
N HIS A 78 56.92 -39.12 33.40
CA HIS A 78 57.66 -38.18 32.53
C HIS A 78 57.65 -38.76 31.07
N ILE A 79 57.70 -37.92 30.01
CA ILE A 79 58.47 -38.06 28.72
C ILE A 79 58.01 -39.13 27.65
N ILE A 80 58.05 -38.96 26.31
CA ILE A 80 58.46 -37.93 25.30
C ILE A 80 57.80 -38.20 23.92
N GLU A 81 57.72 -37.12 23.13
CA GLU A 81 57.53 -36.87 21.66
C GLU A 81 58.26 -37.83 20.67
N GLU A 82 58.25 -37.76 19.33
CA GLU A 82 58.00 -36.71 18.30
C GLU A 82 57.99 -37.39 16.88
N GLY A 83 57.56 -36.68 15.82
CA GLY A 83 57.96 -37.01 14.44
C GLY A 83 57.05 -36.52 13.30
N ILE A 84 57.49 -35.48 12.59
CA ILE A 84 56.83 -34.66 11.54
C ILE A 84 57.40 -35.00 10.13
N GLU A 85 56.65 -34.77 9.03
CA GLU A 85 57.02 -33.87 7.89
C GLU A 85 56.09 -33.91 6.65
N THR A 86 56.19 -32.82 5.88
CA THR A 86 55.28 -32.03 5.03
C THR A 86 55.33 -32.29 3.49
N ALA A 87 54.37 -31.72 2.72
CA ALA A 87 54.60 -31.05 1.42
C ALA A 87 53.39 -30.19 0.94
N GLN A 88 53.68 -29.14 0.14
CA GLN A 88 52.90 -27.96 -0.30
C GLN A 88 52.24 -28.08 -1.70
N GLN A 89 51.34 -27.14 -2.10
CA GLN A 89 51.36 -26.45 -3.43
C GLN A 89 50.49 -25.16 -3.52
N GLU A 90 50.95 -24.17 -4.31
CA GLU A 90 50.43 -22.81 -4.66
C GLU A 90 49.36 -22.74 -5.79
N VAL A 91 48.62 -21.62 -5.91
CA VAL A 91 48.02 -21.07 -7.16
C VAL A 91 48.02 -19.51 -7.16
N LEU A 92 48.24 -18.90 -8.34
CA LEU A 92 48.50 -17.49 -8.69
C LEU A 92 47.27 -16.58 -8.92
N GLU A 93 47.50 -15.26 -8.82
CA GLU A 93 46.63 -14.10 -9.14
C GLU A 93 46.70 -13.64 -10.62
N ALA A 94 45.66 -12.95 -11.12
CA ALA A 94 45.71 -12.13 -12.34
C ALA A 94 44.78 -10.89 -12.29
N GLU A 95 45.25 -9.85 -12.97
CA GLU A 95 44.95 -8.40 -12.97
C GLU A 95 43.80 -8.00 -13.93
N ILE A 96 43.01 -6.98 -13.58
CA ILE A 96 41.86 -6.44 -14.37
C ILE A 96 42.24 -5.08 -15.00
N VAL A 97 41.96 -4.92 -16.30
CA VAL A 97 42.17 -3.72 -17.11
C VAL A 97 40.87 -2.91 -17.23
N MET A 98 40.97 -1.57 -17.08
CA MET A 98 39.89 -0.59 -17.30
C MET A 98 39.57 -0.39 -18.79
N GLU A 99 38.28 -0.35 -19.13
CA GLU A 99 37.78 0.05 -20.46
C GLU A 99 36.88 1.30 -20.36
N THR A 100 37.12 2.23 -21.28
CA THR A 100 36.55 3.58 -21.38
C THR A 100 35.15 3.61 -21.98
N VAL A 101 34.23 4.35 -21.38
CA VAL A 101 32.84 4.56 -21.86
C VAL A 101 32.78 5.69 -22.90
N SER A 102 32.06 5.44 -24.00
CA SER A 102 31.71 6.43 -25.05
C SER A 102 30.22 6.80 -24.95
N GLU A 103 29.90 8.08 -25.09
CA GLU A 103 28.54 8.64 -25.12
C GLU A 103 27.74 8.22 -26.38
N PRO A 104 26.41 8.00 -26.28
CA PRO A 104 25.53 8.01 -27.45
C PRO A 104 24.76 9.33 -27.58
N ASN A 105 24.87 9.93 -28.77
CA ASN A 105 24.11 11.09 -29.24
C ASN A 105 22.62 10.76 -29.48
N ALA A 106 21.77 11.74 -29.21
CA ALA A 106 20.33 11.76 -29.49
C ALA A 106 20.03 11.81 -31.01
N PRO A 107 18.90 11.25 -31.47
CA PRO A 107 18.37 11.55 -32.79
C PRO A 107 17.41 12.75 -32.73
N GLU A 108 17.81 13.83 -33.39
CA GLU A 108 16.94 14.91 -33.85
C GLU A 108 15.88 14.33 -34.80
N SER A 109 14.60 14.64 -34.57
CA SER A 109 13.53 14.39 -35.52
C SER A 109 13.15 15.71 -36.20
N ASP A 110 13.55 15.81 -37.46
CA ASP A 110 13.17 16.85 -38.42
C ASP A 110 11.64 16.88 -38.60
N PHE A 111 11.04 18.01 -38.24
CA PHE A 111 9.66 18.35 -38.55
C PHE A 111 9.63 18.98 -39.95
N LEU A 112 9.20 18.20 -40.96
CA LEU A 112 8.95 18.72 -42.30
C LEU A 112 7.62 19.48 -42.34
N LEU A 113 7.72 20.79 -42.49
CA LEU A 113 6.65 21.69 -42.92
C LEU A 113 6.21 21.33 -44.35
N LEU A 114 4.95 20.97 -44.50
CA LEU A 114 4.20 21.06 -45.75
C LEU A 114 2.92 21.85 -45.47
N GLU A 115 3.02 23.16 -45.69
CA GLU A 115 1.87 23.99 -46.05
C GLU A 115 1.57 23.69 -47.52
N ASP A 116 0.34 23.30 -47.83
CA ASP A 116 -0.25 23.53 -49.15
C ASP A 116 -1.73 23.86 -48.98
N GLU A 117 -2.11 24.91 -49.72
CA GLU A 117 -3.35 25.67 -49.72
C GLU A 117 -4.60 24.82 -49.97
N ILE A 118 -5.71 25.17 -49.29
CA ILE A 118 -7.05 24.89 -49.80
C ILE A 118 -7.80 26.21 -49.88
N GLU A 119 -8.03 26.63 -51.14
CA GLU A 119 -8.87 27.75 -51.54
C GLU A 119 -10.34 27.51 -51.17
N GLU A 120 -11.00 28.59 -50.74
CA GLU A 120 -12.46 28.69 -50.69
C GLU A 120 -13.05 28.82 -52.11
N GLU A 121 -14.15 28.13 -52.42
CA GLU A 121 -15.21 28.71 -53.26
C GLU A 121 -16.61 28.10 -53.01
N HIS A 122 -17.61 28.99 -53.03
CA HIS A 122 -19.05 28.81 -52.84
C HIS A 122 -19.78 27.97 -53.91
N SER A 123 -20.94 27.36 -53.56
CA SER A 123 -22.21 27.49 -54.33
C SER A 123 -23.42 26.69 -53.77
N VAL A 124 -24.39 27.43 -53.22
CA VAL A 124 -25.87 27.49 -53.50
C VAL A 124 -26.72 26.23 -53.84
N GLY A 125 -27.87 26.13 -53.13
CA GLY A 125 -29.23 25.71 -53.59
C GLY A 125 -29.58 24.23 -53.46
N ASP A 126 -30.75 23.75 -53.03
CA ASP A 126 -32.10 24.31 -52.82
C ASP A 126 -32.90 23.37 -51.89
N GLU A 127 -33.88 23.93 -51.18
CA GLU A 127 -34.98 23.23 -50.48
C GLU A 127 -36.06 22.73 -51.48
N PRO A 128 -36.98 21.80 -51.11
CA PRO A 128 -38.27 22.29 -50.60
C PRO A 128 -38.98 21.45 -49.52
N GLU A 129 -39.56 22.18 -48.56
CA GLU A 129 -40.90 22.10 -47.96
C GLU A 129 -41.81 20.86 -48.22
N ASN A 130 -42.54 20.36 -47.21
CA ASN A 130 -43.77 20.99 -46.68
C ASN A 130 -44.52 20.12 -45.62
N THR A 131 -44.74 20.70 -44.43
CA THR A 131 -45.98 20.85 -43.62
C THR A 131 -46.95 19.66 -43.33
N VAL A 132 -47.72 19.56 -42.23
CA VAL A 132 -48.67 20.50 -41.57
C VAL A 132 -49.12 19.92 -40.19
N ARG A 133 -49.18 20.78 -39.15
CA ARG A 133 -50.11 20.93 -37.97
C ARG A 133 -50.52 19.73 -37.09
N ALA A 134 -51.00 19.89 -35.85
CA ALA A 134 -51.01 20.89 -34.76
C ALA A 134 -52.00 20.38 -33.68
N SER A 135 -51.91 20.97 -32.47
CA SER A 135 -52.88 21.03 -31.34
C SER A 135 -52.55 20.05 -30.19
N ARG A 136 -52.02 20.49 -29.04
CA ARG A 136 -52.53 21.34 -27.93
C ARG A 136 -53.59 20.69 -27.02
N ASP A 137 -53.22 20.72 -25.73
CA ASP A 137 -54.01 21.00 -24.51
C ASP A 137 -54.59 19.86 -23.66
N SER A 138 -53.95 19.71 -22.49
CA SER A 138 -54.50 19.96 -21.13
C SER A 138 -55.22 18.85 -20.34
N GLN A 139 -54.55 18.53 -19.22
CA GLN A 139 -55.03 18.55 -17.82
C GLN A 139 -55.96 17.45 -17.25
N HIS A 140 -55.40 16.76 -16.23
CA HIS A 140 -55.83 16.77 -14.81
C HIS A 140 -56.81 15.69 -14.28
N GLY A 141 -56.48 15.21 -13.06
CA GLY A 141 -57.40 14.65 -12.05
C GLY A 141 -57.49 13.12 -12.01
N SER A 142 -56.81 12.40 -11.10
CA SER A 142 -57.02 12.26 -9.64
C SER A 142 -58.13 11.26 -9.22
N SER A 143 -57.82 10.55 -8.13
CA SER A 143 -58.65 9.74 -7.23
C SER A 143 -58.92 8.26 -7.58
N GLY A 144 -58.41 7.36 -6.72
CA GLY A 144 -58.92 6.00 -6.51
C GLY A 144 -60.26 6.02 -5.75
N PRO A 145 -60.62 5.01 -4.92
CA PRO A 145 -59.89 3.79 -4.61
C PRO A 145 -60.79 2.53 -4.44
N THR A 146 -60.13 1.42 -4.07
CA THR A 146 -60.56 0.34 -3.15
C THR A 146 -61.67 -0.68 -3.45
N HIS A 147 -61.24 -1.92 -3.11
CA HIS A 147 -61.93 -2.97 -2.35
C HIS A 147 -62.63 -4.13 -3.10
N GLN A 148 -62.02 -5.29 -2.80
CA GLN A 148 -62.64 -6.52 -2.30
C GLN A 148 -63.11 -7.58 -3.30
N GLU A 149 -62.35 -8.68 -3.27
CA GLU A 149 -62.82 -10.02 -2.90
C GLU A 149 -64.13 -10.50 -3.54
N GLN A 150 -64.05 -11.56 -4.35
CA GLN A 150 -64.50 -12.87 -3.85
C GLN A 150 -64.19 -14.05 -4.80
N LYS A 151 -63.86 -15.14 -4.11
CA LYS A 151 -63.61 -16.52 -4.51
C LYS A 151 -64.83 -17.22 -5.16
N ALA A 152 -64.46 -18.20 -5.99
CA ALA A 152 -65.01 -19.57 -6.08
C ALA A 152 -66.36 -19.87 -6.79
N SER A 153 -66.22 -20.83 -7.72
CA SER A 153 -67.11 -21.90 -8.26
C SER A 153 -68.22 -22.45 -7.30
N PRO A 154 -69.16 -23.38 -7.67
CA PRO A 154 -69.31 -24.20 -8.89
C PRO A 154 -70.78 -24.58 -9.34
N ALA A 155 -70.84 -25.48 -10.35
CA ALA A 155 -71.73 -26.65 -10.52
C ALA A 155 -73.03 -26.58 -11.38
N HIS A 156 -73.13 -27.52 -12.33
CA HIS A 156 -74.25 -28.41 -12.75
C HIS A 156 -73.81 -29.10 -14.08
N GLY A 157 -73.92 -30.38 -14.42
CA GLY A 157 -74.60 -31.56 -13.88
C GLY A 157 -75.30 -32.31 -15.04
N LYS A 158 -74.92 -33.57 -15.36
CA LYS A 158 -75.79 -34.74 -15.70
C LYS A 158 -75.10 -35.85 -16.53
N LYS A 159 -75.62 -37.05 -16.29
CA LYS A 159 -75.16 -38.44 -16.59
C LYS A 159 -75.56 -38.92 -18.00
N SER A 160 -74.81 -39.88 -18.58
CA SER A 160 -75.31 -41.23 -18.94
C SER A 160 -74.20 -42.16 -19.48
N GLN A 161 -74.31 -43.45 -19.12
CA GLN A 161 -73.44 -44.62 -19.31
C GLN A 161 -73.40 -45.10 -20.79
N THR A 162 -72.43 -45.88 -21.31
CA THR A 162 -72.23 -47.33 -21.03
C THR A 162 -70.99 -47.87 -21.81
N GLU A 163 -70.04 -48.51 -21.12
CA GLU A 163 -69.04 -49.50 -21.61
C GLU A 163 -69.69 -50.91 -21.76
N PRO A 164 -69.10 -52.03 -22.27
CA PRO A 164 -67.67 -52.37 -22.41
C PRO A 164 -67.26 -53.22 -23.66
N LYS A 165 -65.95 -53.44 -23.88
CA LYS A 165 -65.27 -54.77 -23.87
C LYS A 165 -63.97 -54.84 -24.69
N ARG A 166 -62.96 -55.34 -23.97
CA ARG A 166 -61.66 -55.91 -24.35
C ARG A 166 -61.75 -57.00 -25.44
N SER A 167 -60.93 -56.92 -26.48
CA SER A 167 -60.43 -58.09 -27.24
C SER A 167 -59.10 -57.78 -27.93
N LYS A 168 -58.16 -58.74 -27.89
CA LYS A 168 -56.88 -58.74 -28.63
C LYS A 168 -57.14 -58.97 -30.13
N PRO A 169 -56.26 -58.51 -31.02
CA PRO A 169 -55.47 -59.44 -31.84
C PRO A 169 -53.99 -59.00 -31.98
N THR A 170 -53.03 -59.89 -31.80
CA THR A 170 -52.39 -60.74 -32.82
C THR A 170 -51.46 -59.97 -33.77
N MET A 171 -50.17 -60.19 -33.51
CA MET A 171 -48.97 -59.85 -34.26
C MET A 171 -49.00 -60.37 -35.70
N GLY A 172 -48.46 -59.61 -36.65
CA GLY A 172 -47.98 -60.18 -37.92
C GLY A 172 -48.08 -59.32 -39.17
N ASN A 173 -47.43 -58.15 -39.22
CA ASN A 173 -47.02 -57.56 -40.50
C ASN A 173 -45.49 -57.40 -40.52
N LYS A 174 -44.83 -58.23 -41.34
CA LYS A 174 -43.41 -58.09 -41.68
C LYS A 174 -43.21 -56.76 -42.40
N LEU A 175 -42.59 -55.79 -41.74
CA LEU A 175 -42.01 -54.62 -42.40
C LEU A 175 -40.76 -55.07 -43.15
N THR A 176 -40.89 -55.28 -44.45
CA THR A 176 -39.74 -55.38 -45.36
C THR A 176 -39.16 -53.98 -45.55
N ILE A 177 -38.13 -53.66 -44.77
CA ILE A 177 -37.33 -52.44 -44.92
C ILE A 177 -36.56 -52.55 -46.24
N THR A 178 -37.00 -51.80 -47.25
CA THR A 178 -36.24 -51.63 -48.50
C THR A 178 -35.00 -50.77 -48.25
N ARG A 179 -33.86 -51.10 -48.89
CA ARG A 179 -32.54 -50.45 -48.70
C ARG A 179 -32.56 -48.91 -48.77
N ILE A 180 -33.55 -48.31 -49.43
CA ILE A 180 -33.72 -46.86 -49.57
C ILE A 180 -34.19 -46.20 -48.25
N GLN A 181 -34.97 -46.89 -47.41
CA GLN A 181 -35.44 -46.36 -46.12
C GLN A 181 -34.34 -46.38 -45.04
N LEU A 182 -33.38 -47.31 -45.13
CA LEU A 182 -32.18 -47.33 -44.30
C LEU A 182 -31.23 -46.18 -44.63
N ALA A 183 -31.04 -45.85 -45.91
CA ALA A 183 -30.18 -44.75 -46.33
C ALA A 183 -30.76 -43.37 -45.95
N ALA A 184 -32.06 -43.18 -46.10
CA ALA A 184 -32.75 -41.94 -45.69
C ALA A 184 -32.79 -41.80 -44.15
N GLY A 185 -33.02 -42.89 -43.42
CA GLY A 185 -32.97 -42.89 -41.96
C GLY A 185 -31.56 -42.63 -41.42
N LEU A 186 -30.52 -43.19 -42.04
CA LEU A 186 -29.13 -43.00 -41.65
C LEU A 186 -28.62 -41.59 -41.99
N THR A 187 -29.07 -41.00 -43.11
CA THR A 187 -28.73 -39.61 -43.46
C THR A 187 -29.45 -38.60 -42.58
N VAL A 188 -30.72 -38.82 -42.24
CA VAL A 188 -31.42 -37.97 -41.25
C VAL A 188 -30.82 -38.15 -39.86
N ALA A 189 -30.47 -39.37 -39.45
CA ALA A 189 -29.76 -39.61 -38.20
C ALA A 189 -28.35 -39.01 -38.20
N LEU A 190 -27.62 -39.02 -39.32
CA LEU A 190 -26.31 -38.37 -39.47
C LEU A 190 -26.43 -36.84 -39.51
N LEU A 191 -27.46 -36.28 -40.12
CA LEU A 191 -27.71 -34.84 -40.13
C LEU A 191 -28.22 -34.34 -38.77
N LEU A 192 -29.00 -35.15 -38.05
CA LEU A 192 -29.42 -34.86 -36.67
C LEU A 192 -28.27 -35.06 -35.68
N SER A 193 -27.37 -36.03 -35.88
CA SER A 193 -26.18 -36.19 -35.04
C SER A 193 -25.08 -35.18 -35.38
N ALA A 194 -24.89 -34.80 -36.65
CA ALA A 194 -24.03 -33.68 -37.03
C ALA A 194 -24.60 -32.33 -36.56
N GLY A 195 -25.93 -32.14 -36.62
CA GLY A 195 -26.61 -30.96 -36.09
C GLY A 195 -26.55 -30.87 -34.56
N LEU A 196 -26.65 -31.99 -33.83
CA LEU A 196 -26.41 -32.02 -32.39
C LEU A 196 -24.94 -31.75 -32.04
N TRP A 197 -23.99 -32.23 -32.85
CA TRP A 197 -22.55 -32.03 -32.59
C TRP A 197 -22.13 -30.55 -32.76
N VAL A 198 -22.70 -29.84 -33.74
CA VAL A 198 -22.46 -28.40 -33.94
C VAL A 198 -23.10 -27.53 -32.85
N VAL A 199 -24.19 -27.98 -32.21
CA VAL A 199 -24.80 -27.27 -31.06
C VAL A 199 -24.05 -27.55 -29.74
N LEU A 200 -23.29 -28.65 -29.66
CA LEU A 200 -22.48 -29.02 -28.51
C LEU A 200 -21.07 -28.40 -28.51
N GLN A 201 -20.67 -27.74 -29.61
CA GLN A 201 -19.47 -26.90 -29.69
C GLN A 201 -19.88 -25.43 -29.74
N ARG A 202 -20.55 -24.93 -28.69
CA ARG A 202 -20.50 -23.49 -28.47
C ARG A 202 -19.06 -23.21 -28.05
N ASP A 203 -18.25 -22.76 -28.99
CA ASP A 203 -17.04 -21.99 -28.71
C ASP A 203 -17.54 -20.71 -28.03
N SER A 204 -17.84 -20.80 -26.74
CA SER A 204 -18.41 -19.71 -25.96
C SER A 204 -17.27 -18.81 -25.55
N SER A 205 -16.92 -17.92 -26.46
CA SER A 205 -16.03 -16.82 -26.18
C SER A 205 -16.80 -15.65 -25.57
N PHE A 206 -16.15 -14.88 -24.71
CA PHE A 206 -16.71 -13.68 -24.11
C PHE A 206 -15.69 -12.55 -24.03
N THR A 207 -16.18 -11.33 -23.88
CA THR A 207 -15.38 -10.15 -23.54
C THR A 207 -15.80 -9.67 -22.17
N VAL A 208 -14.85 -9.19 -21.39
CA VAL A 208 -15.12 -8.63 -20.06
C VAL A 208 -16.05 -7.41 -20.21
N GLN A 209 -17.03 -7.30 -19.31
CA GLN A 209 -17.90 -6.14 -19.30
C GLN A 209 -17.19 -4.91 -18.74
N PRO A 210 -17.36 -3.74 -19.36
CA PRO A 210 -16.90 -2.51 -18.75
C PRO A 210 -17.73 -2.15 -17.52
N VAL A 211 -17.09 -1.47 -16.58
CA VAL A 211 -17.76 -0.91 -15.40
C VAL A 211 -18.76 0.19 -15.80
N ARG A 212 -19.86 0.26 -15.05
CA ARG A 212 -20.95 1.23 -15.22
C ARG A 212 -21.16 2.02 -13.96
N TYR A 213 -21.62 3.26 -14.11
CA TYR A 213 -22.13 4.02 -12.98
C TYR A 213 -23.32 3.29 -12.34
N GLY A 214 -23.21 3.00 -11.05
CA GLY A 214 -24.16 2.22 -10.26
C GLY A 214 -23.91 0.71 -10.22
N ASP A 215 -22.86 0.19 -10.87
CA ASP A 215 -22.47 -1.21 -10.67
C ASP A 215 -22.08 -1.42 -9.20
N SER A 216 -22.58 -2.50 -8.60
CA SER A 216 -22.17 -2.89 -7.25
C SER A 216 -22.17 -4.39 -7.03
N ILE A 217 -21.29 -4.85 -6.17
CA ILE A 217 -21.25 -6.22 -5.66
C ILE A 217 -21.16 -6.20 -4.13
N GLN A 218 -21.78 -7.19 -3.51
CA GLN A 218 -21.54 -7.56 -2.12
C GLN A 218 -20.84 -8.91 -2.12
N PHE A 219 -19.88 -9.11 -1.23
CA PHE A 219 -19.12 -10.34 -1.14
C PHE A 219 -18.93 -10.78 0.32
N SER A 220 -18.83 -12.08 0.54
CA SER A 220 -18.41 -12.66 1.81
C SER A 220 -16.94 -13.03 1.76
N ILE A 221 -16.22 -12.81 2.86
CA ILE A 221 -14.83 -13.23 3.08
C ILE A 221 -14.86 -14.44 4.02
N GLN A 222 -14.39 -15.59 3.56
CA GLN A 222 -14.47 -16.85 4.31
C GLN A 222 -13.08 -17.40 4.62
N GLN A 223 -12.84 -17.76 5.90
CA GLN A 223 -11.65 -18.51 6.35
C GLN A 223 -10.32 -18.03 5.75
N SER A 224 -10.16 -16.71 5.67
CA SER A 224 -8.97 -16.09 5.10
C SER A 224 -7.88 -16.02 6.17
N THR A 225 -6.63 -16.24 5.79
CA THR A 225 -5.51 -16.36 6.72
C THR A 225 -4.34 -15.51 6.25
N VAL A 226 -3.73 -14.78 7.17
CA VAL A 226 -2.42 -14.16 6.99
C VAL A 226 -1.49 -14.76 8.05
N SER A 227 -0.36 -15.33 7.64
CA SER A 227 0.61 -15.93 8.54
C SER A 227 1.98 -15.33 8.26
N VAL A 228 2.64 -14.86 9.32
CA VAL A 228 3.97 -14.23 9.25
C VAL A 228 4.90 -14.98 10.19
N GLU A 229 5.96 -15.53 9.63
CA GLU A 229 7.01 -16.25 10.35
C GLU A 229 8.37 -15.58 10.20
N GLY A 230 9.19 -15.65 11.25
CA GLY A 230 10.54 -15.10 11.29
C GLY A 230 10.61 -13.78 12.06
N ASP A 231 11.61 -13.65 12.95
CA ASP A 231 11.69 -12.53 13.89
C ASP A 231 11.85 -11.17 13.20
N ASP A 232 12.53 -11.10 12.06
CA ASP A 232 12.71 -9.86 11.30
C ASP A 232 11.37 -9.44 10.64
N MET A 233 10.68 -10.36 9.94
CA MET A 233 9.34 -10.11 9.39
C MET A 233 8.31 -9.75 10.46
N VAL A 234 8.31 -10.47 11.59
CA VAL A 234 7.42 -10.22 12.73
C VAL A 234 7.71 -8.86 13.37
N SER A 235 8.97 -8.43 13.40
CA SER A 235 9.31 -7.11 13.96
C SER A 235 8.65 -5.96 13.22
N ILE A 236 8.54 -6.01 11.88
CA ILE A 236 7.83 -4.97 11.11
C ILE A 236 6.37 -4.83 11.57
N LEU A 237 5.66 -5.95 11.71
CA LEU A 237 4.27 -5.93 12.14
C LEU A 237 4.13 -5.52 13.60
N ARG A 238 5.01 -6.02 14.48
CA ARG A 238 5.00 -5.67 15.90
C ARG A 238 5.22 -4.18 16.10
N ASP A 239 6.25 -3.64 15.45
CA ASP A 239 6.64 -2.24 15.60
C ASP A 239 5.55 -1.32 15.00
N SER A 240 4.78 -1.81 14.02
CA SER A 240 3.62 -1.10 13.44
C SER A 240 2.32 -1.19 14.25
N LEU A 241 2.06 -2.31 14.95
CA LEU A 241 0.77 -2.56 15.62
C LEU A 241 0.68 -1.98 17.04
N SER A 242 1.81 -1.74 17.70
CA SER A 242 1.98 -0.85 18.87
C SER A 242 3.32 -1.21 19.56
N PRO A 243 4.21 -0.23 19.81
CA PRO A 243 5.51 -0.44 20.45
C PRO A 243 5.47 -0.90 21.92
N SER A 244 4.30 -1.05 22.55
CA SER A 244 4.21 -1.45 23.97
C SER A 244 3.34 -2.67 24.20
N SER A 245 2.31 -2.86 23.38
CA SER A 245 1.34 -3.96 23.57
C SER A 245 1.79 -5.27 22.93
N PHE A 246 2.70 -5.22 21.96
CA PHE A 246 3.17 -6.39 21.22
C PHE A 246 4.66 -6.71 21.42
N ASP A 247 5.36 -6.04 22.34
CA ASP A 247 6.80 -6.27 22.64
C ASP A 247 7.15 -7.72 22.98
N GLN A 248 6.18 -8.44 23.52
CA GLN A 248 6.35 -9.83 23.91
C GLN A 248 6.19 -10.80 22.74
N VAL A 249 5.74 -10.35 21.56
CA VAL A 249 5.48 -11.21 20.40
C VAL A 249 6.77 -11.58 19.67
N CYS A 250 6.85 -12.85 19.25
CA CYS A 250 8.05 -13.40 18.63
C CYS A 250 7.74 -14.50 17.60
N SER A 251 8.62 -14.65 16.61
CA SER A 251 8.70 -15.70 15.58
C SER A 251 7.50 -15.99 14.69
N GLU A 252 6.25 -15.84 15.15
CA GLU A 252 5.04 -16.19 14.39
C GLU A 252 3.86 -15.34 14.84
N ILE A 253 3.15 -14.78 13.86
CA ILE A 253 1.85 -14.11 14.01
C ILE A 253 0.89 -14.64 12.94
N ASP A 254 -0.27 -15.09 13.35
CA ASP A 254 -1.36 -15.53 12.50
C ASP A 254 -2.59 -14.64 12.68
N PHE A 255 -3.21 -14.27 11.57
CA PHE A 255 -4.46 -13.55 11.50
C PHE A 255 -5.48 -14.42 10.78
N GLN A 256 -6.62 -14.67 11.42
CA GLN A 256 -7.77 -15.24 10.74
C GLN A 256 -8.77 -14.13 10.49
N ILE A 257 -9.20 -14.02 9.24
CA ILE A 257 -10.06 -12.95 8.75
C ILE A 257 -11.34 -13.59 8.21
N SER A 258 -12.46 -13.09 8.67
CA SER A 258 -13.76 -13.44 8.12
C SER A 258 -14.71 -12.25 8.18
N GLY A 259 -15.71 -12.23 7.31
CA GLY A 259 -16.68 -11.13 7.31
C GLY A 259 -17.30 -10.90 5.95
N SER A 260 -17.57 -9.64 5.64
CA SER A 260 -18.18 -9.23 4.38
C SER A 260 -17.59 -7.95 3.87
N GLY A 261 -17.81 -7.68 2.59
CA GLY A 261 -17.50 -6.41 1.99
C GLY A 261 -18.41 -6.08 0.83
N SER A 262 -18.20 -4.90 0.27
CA SER A 262 -18.87 -4.43 -0.93
C SER A 262 -17.95 -3.58 -1.77
N LEU A 263 -18.21 -3.57 -3.07
CA LEU A 263 -17.56 -2.72 -4.04
C LEU A 263 -18.65 -2.08 -4.90
N SER A 264 -18.63 -0.76 -5.05
CA SER A 264 -19.54 -0.02 -5.93
C SER A 264 -18.81 1.04 -6.75
N VAL A 265 -19.33 1.31 -7.94
CA VAL A 265 -19.00 2.49 -8.75
C VAL A 265 -20.16 3.45 -8.60
N GLU A 266 -19.98 4.52 -7.83
CA GLU A 266 -21.05 5.44 -7.49
C GLU A 266 -21.49 6.28 -8.69
N GLN A 267 -22.77 6.65 -8.72
CA GLN A 267 -23.33 7.51 -9.77
C GLN A 267 -23.59 8.91 -9.22
N GLY A 268 -22.69 9.85 -9.53
CA GLY A 268 -22.84 11.27 -9.21
C GLY A 268 -24.07 11.91 -9.85
N SER A 269 -24.64 12.88 -9.15
CA SER A 269 -25.76 13.71 -9.58
C SER A 269 -25.29 15.07 -10.09
N ASP A 270 -26.19 15.86 -10.67
CA ASP A 270 -25.90 17.24 -11.09
C ASP A 270 -25.44 18.15 -9.93
N GLN A 271 -25.65 17.77 -8.65
CA GLN A 271 -25.14 18.50 -7.48
C GLN A 271 -23.69 18.16 -7.13
N ASP A 272 -23.19 17.05 -7.66
CA ASP A 272 -21.82 16.57 -7.46
C ASP A 272 -20.86 17.14 -8.51
N THR A 273 -21.38 17.96 -9.43
CA THR A 273 -20.62 18.65 -10.47
C THR A 273 -20.52 20.14 -10.16
N VAL A 274 -19.30 20.67 -10.01
CA VAL A 274 -19.05 22.09 -9.67
C VAL A 274 -19.23 22.99 -10.90
N PHE A 275 -18.80 22.56 -12.08
CA PHE A 275 -18.86 23.36 -13.30
C PHE A 275 -20.08 22.99 -14.17
N PRO A 276 -20.94 23.96 -14.53
CA PRO A 276 -22.10 23.68 -15.39
C PRO A 276 -21.77 23.17 -16.80
N SER A 277 -20.54 23.40 -17.30
CA SER A 277 -20.06 22.84 -18.57
C SER A 277 -20.01 21.32 -18.56
N ASP A 278 -19.81 20.73 -17.37
CA ASP A 278 -19.48 19.32 -17.22
C ASP A 278 -20.72 18.42 -17.02
N LEU A 279 -21.92 19.00 -17.10
CA LEU A 279 -23.20 18.30 -16.86
C LEU A 279 -23.50 17.20 -17.89
N GLU A 280 -22.72 17.11 -18.97
CA GLU A 280 -22.79 16.02 -19.93
C GLU A 280 -22.08 14.74 -19.44
N HIS A 281 -21.12 14.84 -18.51
CA HIS A 281 -20.41 13.71 -17.89
C HIS A 281 -21.19 13.13 -16.69
N ARG A 282 -22.47 12.80 -16.92
CA ARG A 282 -23.39 12.34 -15.88
C ARG A 282 -22.87 11.07 -15.19
N GLY A 283 -22.74 11.13 -13.87
CA GLY A 283 -22.23 10.05 -13.03
C GLY A 283 -20.87 10.34 -12.41
N ALA A 284 -20.08 11.26 -12.98
CA ALA A 284 -18.80 11.69 -12.43
C ALA A 284 -18.98 12.66 -11.24
N PHE A 285 -17.95 12.74 -10.40
CA PHE A 285 -17.85 13.62 -9.24
C PHE A 285 -16.79 14.70 -9.47
N SER A 286 -17.09 15.93 -9.08
CA SER A 286 -16.09 16.99 -8.92
C SER A 286 -15.31 16.78 -7.64
N VAL A 287 -13.99 16.71 -7.74
CA VAL A 287 -13.09 16.46 -6.61
C VAL A 287 -11.78 17.21 -6.77
N ASN A 288 -11.22 17.67 -5.64
CA ASN A 288 -9.96 18.39 -5.63
C ASN A 288 -8.78 17.43 -5.72
N ASP A 289 -7.81 17.75 -6.58
CA ASP A 289 -6.52 17.05 -6.68
C ASP A 289 -5.53 17.50 -5.60
N ALA A 290 -4.31 16.95 -5.63
CA ALA A 290 -3.22 17.25 -4.69
C ALA A 290 -2.83 18.74 -4.62
N TYR A 291 -3.15 19.53 -5.66
CA TYR A 291 -2.89 20.95 -5.72
C TYR A 291 -4.11 21.79 -5.32
N GLY A 292 -5.24 21.16 -4.97
CA GLY A 292 -6.49 21.83 -4.63
C GLY A 292 -7.31 22.28 -5.84
N ARG A 293 -7.06 21.70 -7.02
CA ARG A 293 -7.76 22.03 -8.27
C ARG A 293 -8.90 21.05 -8.47
N THR A 294 -10.07 21.55 -8.84
CA THR A 294 -11.24 20.69 -9.09
C THR A 294 -11.10 19.97 -10.43
N THR A 295 -11.38 18.67 -10.43
CA THR A 295 -11.36 17.79 -11.61
C THR A 295 -12.58 16.86 -11.57
N LEU A 296 -12.92 16.23 -12.69
CA LEU A 296 -13.92 15.17 -12.75
C LEU A 296 -13.30 13.78 -12.57
N ALA A 297 -13.94 12.96 -11.74
CA ALA A 297 -13.53 11.60 -11.48
C ALA A 297 -14.71 10.64 -11.27
N VAL A 298 -14.45 9.38 -11.57
CA VAL A 298 -15.31 8.26 -11.20
C VAL A 298 -14.98 7.86 -9.77
N LYS A 299 -16.02 7.77 -8.93
CA LYS A 299 -15.90 7.37 -7.53
C LYS A 299 -16.16 5.88 -7.37
N GLN A 300 -15.15 5.16 -6.92
CA GLN A 300 -15.26 3.76 -6.52
C GLN A 300 -15.23 3.66 -5.00
N VAL A 301 -16.19 2.95 -4.43
CA VAL A 301 -16.33 2.76 -2.99
C VAL A 301 -16.13 1.30 -2.66
N VAL A 302 -15.28 1.03 -1.68
CA VAL A 302 -15.05 -0.31 -1.14
C VAL A 302 -15.28 -0.29 0.35
N ASN A 303 -16.07 -1.24 0.86
CA ASN A 303 -16.26 -1.43 2.29
C ASN A 303 -15.84 -2.85 2.68
N HIS A 304 -15.23 -2.98 3.85
CA HIS A 304 -14.88 -4.23 4.51
C HIS A 304 -15.35 -4.16 5.94
N ASP A 305 -16.17 -5.12 6.35
CA ASP A 305 -16.57 -5.32 7.74
C ASP A 305 -16.09 -6.72 8.12
N VAL A 306 -14.96 -6.77 8.84
CA VAL A 306 -14.24 -8.01 9.12
C VAL A 306 -14.04 -8.24 10.62
N GLU A 307 -14.16 -9.49 11.01
CA GLU A 307 -13.73 -10.03 12.30
C GLU A 307 -12.30 -10.54 12.15
N LEU A 308 -11.44 -10.16 13.09
CA LEU A 308 -10.02 -10.47 13.12
C LEU A 308 -9.67 -11.23 14.39
N ASP A 309 -9.27 -12.48 14.22
CA ASP A 309 -8.67 -13.27 15.30
C ASP A 309 -7.16 -13.27 15.13
N LEU A 310 -6.47 -12.67 16.11
CA LEU A 310 -5.02 -12.61 16.12
C LEU A 310 -4.46 -13.68 17.07
N GLN A 311 -3.44 -14.40 16.63
CA GLN A 311 -2.75 -15.42 17.40
C GLN A 311 -1.24 -15.33 17.16
N GLY A 312 -0.44 -15.77 18.11
CA GLY A 312 1.00 -15.82 17.92
C GLY A 312 1.74 -16.36 19.13
N LYS A 313 3.06 -16.33 19.08
CA LYS A 313 3.93 -16.77 20.18
C LYS A 313 4.46 -15.58 20.97
N THR A 314 4.71 -15.81 22.25
CA THR A 314 5.40 -14.84 23.11
C THR A 314 6.80 -15.29 23.52
N TRP A 315 7.69 -14.35 23.79
CA TRP A 315 8.99 -14.61 24.41
C TRP A 315 8.84 -15.29 25.77
N ARG A 316 9.74 -16.22 26.11
CA ARG A 316 9.92 -16.69 27.49
C ARG A 316 10.52 -15.58 28.36
N ASP A 317 10.53 -15.76 29.68
CA ASP A 317 11.16 -14.81 30.62
C ASP A 317 12.65 -14.53 30.33
N ASN A 318 13.36 -15.48 29.70
CA ASN A 318 14.74 -15.29 29.24
C ASN A 318 14.85 -14.36 28.01
N GLY A 319 13.73 -14.17 27.29
CA GLY A 319 13.52 -13.51 25.99
C GLY A 319 14.53 -13.82 24.91
N VAL A 320 15.16 -14.99 24.98
CA VAL A 320 15.99 -15.54 23.91
C VAL A 320 15.22 -16.60 23.14
N GLU A 321 14.28 -17.29 23.80
CA GLU A 321 13.47 -18.34 23.18
C GLU A 321 12.00 -17.94 23.18
N CYS A 322 11.31 -18.19 22.07
CA CYS A 322 9.85 -18.19 22.06
C CYS A 322 9.32 -19.28 22.97
N SER A 323 8.28 -18.93 23.73
CA SER A 323 7.54 -19.85 24.55
C SER A 323 6.59 -20.67 23.66
N ASN A 324 6.21 -21.85 24.15
CA ASN A 324 5.11 -22.61 23.53
C ASN A 324 3.75 -22.09 24.00
N ALA A 325 3.72 -21.12 24.92
CA ALA A 325 2.51 -20.42 25.30
C ALA A 325 2.26 -19.34 24.24
N GLY A 326 1.15 -19.49 23.52
CA GLY A 326 0.71 -18.47 22.59
C GLY A 326 -0.08 -17.37 23.29
N TRP A 327 -0.26 -16.26 22.59
CA TRP A 327 -1.29 -15.28 22.87
C TRP A 327 -2.41 -15.44 21.84
N SER A 328 -3.61 -15.02 22.21
CA SER A 328 -4.74 -14.93 21.29
C SER A 328 -5.59 -13.74 21.68
N TYR A 329 -5.86 -12.88 20.71
CA TYR A 329 -6.82 -11.79 20.80
C TYR A 329 -7.94 -12.10 19.80
N PRO A 330 -8.98 -12.84 20.21
CA PRO A 330 -10.13 -13.10 19.36
C PRO A 330 -11.08 -11.89 19.34
N ASP A 331 -12.08 -11.96 18.45
CA ASP A 331 -13.26 -11.09 18.46
C ASP A 331 -12.97 -9.59 18.22
N ASN A 332 -11.86 -9.25 17.56
CA ASN A 332 -11.62 -7.86 17.14
C ASN A 332 -12.43 -7.55 15.89
N GLN A 333 -12.91 -6.32 15.80
CA GLN A 333 -13.70 -5.86 14.66
C GLN A 333 -12.95 -4.77 13.93
N LEU A 334 -12.92 -4.87 12.61
CA LEU A 334 -12.34 -3.85 11.73
C LEU A 334 -13.35 -3.53 10.64
N SER A 335 -13.81 -2.27 10.63
CA SER A 335 -14.58 -1.72 9.53
C SER A 335 -13.70 -0.76 8.77
N ILE A 336 -13.51 -0.98 7.47
CA ILE A 336 -12.76 -0.10 6.57
C ILE A 336 -13.69 0.32 5.44
N ARG A 337 -13.69 1.62 5.13
CA ARG A 337 -14.30 2.17 3.94
C ARG A 337 -13.26 2.97 3.18
N THR A 338 -13.19 2.74 1.87
CA THR A 338 -12.30 3.44 0.95
C THR A 338 -13.10 4.02 -0.20
N ASP A 339 -12.98 5.33 -0.39
CA ASP A 339 -13.52 6.05 -1.54
C ASP A 339 -12.34 6.46 -2.43
N SER A 340 -12.19 5.82 -3.59
CA SER A 340 -11.17 6.13 -4.59
C SER A 340 -11.75 6.92 -5.74
N TYR A 341 -11.12 8.04 -6.08
CA TYR A 341 -11.51 8.90 -7.18
C TYR A 341 -10.50 8.73 -8.32
N ARG A 342 -10.95 8.22 -9.46
CA ARG A 342 -10.14 8.02 -10.67
C ARG A 342 -10.51 9.04 -11.73
N HIS A 343 -9.53 9.77 -12.24
CA HIS A 343 -9.74 10.80 -13.25
C HIS A 343 -10.37 10.21 -14.52
N ILE A 344 -11.39 10.87 -15.06
CA ILE A 344 -12.13 10.31 -16.21
C ILE A 344 -11.29 10.29 -17.49
N ALA A 345 -10.33 11.21 -17.65
CA ALA A 345 -9.59 11.37 -18.90
C ALA A 345 -8.36 10.46 -19.02
N ASP A 346 -7.87 9.87 -17.92
CA ASP A 346 -6.66 9.04 -17.94
C ASP A 346 -6.68 7.85 -16.96
N LYS A 347 -7.76 7.65 -16.21
CA LYS A 347 -7.96 6.60 -15.18
C LYS A 347 -7.04 6.68 -13.96
N THR A 348 -6.21 7.71 -13.84
CA THR A 348 -5.27 7.84 -12.71
C THR A 348 -6.02 8.11 -11.40
N VAL A 349 -5.55 7.53 -10.30
CA VAL A 349 -6.10 7.82 -8.96
C VAL A 349 -5.66 9.23 -8.56
N ILE A 350 -6.62 10.12 -8.38
CA ILE A 350 -6.33 11.51 -8.01
C ILE A 350 -6.44 11.75 -6.50
N ARG A 351 -7.35 11.04 -5.84
CA ARG A 351 -7.62 11.16 -4.40
C ARG A 351 -8.16 9.83 -3.89
N THR A 352 -7.74 9.44 -2.69
CA THR A 352 -8.29 8.31 -1.96
C THR A 352 -8.64 8.78 -0.56
N GLU A 353 -9.85 8.50 -0.11
CA GLU A 353 -10.32 8.77 1.24
C GLU A 353 -10.55 7.44 1.94
N THR A 354 -9.97 7.25 3.11
CA THR A 354 -10.07 6.01 3.87
C THR A 354 -10.56 6.33 5.26
N THR A 355 -11.60 5.64 5.71
CA THR A 355 -12.02 5.63 7.10
C THR A 355 -11.92 4.22 7.63
N ALA A 356 -11.24 4.03 8.76
CA ALA A 356 -11.17 2.74 9.43
C ALA A 356 -11.56 2.88 10.90
N ALA A 357 -12.33 1.92 11.40
CA ALA A 357 -12.67 1.79 12.81
C ALA A 357 -12.26 0.40 13.26
N PHE A 358 -11.32 0.35 14.19
CA PHE A 358 -10.89 -0.87 14.86
C PHE A 358 -11.47 -0.89 16.27
N SER A 359 -12.09 -1.99 16.67
CA SER A 359 -12.49 -2.25 18.04
C SER A 359 -11.81 -3.52 18.52
N ASP A 360 -11.12 -3.44 19.66
CA ASP A 360 -10.60 -4.62 20.32
C ASP A 360 -11.69 -5.35 21.13
N SER A 361 -11.33 -6.52 21.66
CA SER A 361 -12.21 -7.34 22.50
C SER A 361 -12.54 -6.72 23.87
N ASP A 362 -11.78 -5.72 24.33
CA ASP A 362 -12.04 -4.96 25.55
C ASP A 362 -13.00 -3.76 25.30
N GLY A 363 -13.38 -3.53 24.04
CA GLY A 363 -14.29 -2.47 23.60
C GLY A 363 -13.62 -1.10 23.45
N GLN A 364 -12.27 -1.05 23.44
CA GLN A 364 -11.56 0.16 23.04
C GLN A 364 -11.61 0.29 21.52
N SER A 365 -11.85 1.52 21.06
CA SER A 365 -11.95 1.81 19.63
C SER A 365 -10.92 2.83 19.20
N THR A 366 -10.27 2.52 18.07
CA THR A 366 -9.37 3.42 17.35
C THR A 366 -10.01 3.75 16.01
N GLU A 367 -10.17 5.04 15.74
CA GLU A 367 -10.69 5.55 14.48
C GLU A 367 -9.58 6.22 13.68
N LEU A 368 -9.55 5.96 12.38
CA LEU A 368 -8.60 6.48 11.42
C LEU A 368 -9.40 7.15 10.29
N GLU A 369 -9.04 8.38 9.94
CA GLU A 369 -9.48 9.04 8.71
C GLU A 369 -8.26 9.50 7.94
N ALA A 370 -8.09 9.07 6.70
CA ALA A 370 -6.94 9.43 5.88
C ALA A 370 -7.40 9.91 4.50
N THR A 371 -6.72 10.93 3.98
CA THR A 371 -6.82 11.34 2.57
C THR A 371 -5.44 11.31 1.95
N THR A 372 -5.28 10.60 0.84
CA THR A 372 -4.04 10.56 0.05
C THR A 372 -4.30 11.00 -1.38
N PHE A 373 -3.27 11.48 -2.06
CA PHE A 373 -3.36 11.85 -3.47
C PHE A 373 -2.37 11.05 -4.30
N GLY A 374 -2.82 10.36 -5.35
CA GLY A 374 -1.95 9.62 -6.27
C GLY A 374 -1.70 8.14 -5.95
N THR A 375 -1.89 7.71 -4.70
CA THR A 375 -1.67 6.31 -4.29
C THR A 375 -2.82 5.76 -3.44
N SER A 376 -2.90 4.43 -3.37
CA SER A 376 -3.89 3.71 -2.57
C SER A 376 -3.30 3.11 -1.28
N LEU A 377 -3.89 3.55 -0.17
CA LEU A 377 -4.45 2.79 0.96
C LEU A 377 -3.64 2.24 2.15
N LEU A 378 -2.33 2.02 2.13
CA LEU A 378 -1.66 1.56 3.36
C LEU A 378 -0.38 2.33 3.62
N PRO A 379 -0.50 3.55 4.18
CA PRO A 379 0.65 4.31 4.62
C PRO A 379 1.29 3.51 5.78
N GLY A 380 2.43 2.85 5.52
CA GLY A 380 3.30 2.22 6.54
C GLY A 380 3.85 0.84 6.29
N LEU A 381 3.40 0.15 5.25
CA LEU A 381 3.88 -1.21 4.96
C LEU A 381 5.01 -1.21 3.91
N GLY A 382 5.62 -0.05 3.69
CA GLY A 382 6.70 0.16 2.72
C GLY A 382 6.37 -0.40 1.33
N ALA A 383 7.36 -1.02 0.68
CA ALA A 383 7.21 -1.65 -0.63
C ALA A 383 6.22 -2.84 -0.65
N ILE A 384 5.80 -3.36 0.51
CA ILE A 384 4.91 -4.53 0.61
C ILE A 384 3.44 -4.09 0.61
N ALA A 385 3.13 -2.81 0.88
CA ALA A 385 1.76 -2.27 0.88
C ALA A 385 0.94 -2.64 -0.36
N PRO A 386 1.45 -2.49 -1.61
CA PRO A 386 0.69 -2.87 -2.80
C PRO A 386 0.35 -4.36 -2.84
N LEU A 387 1.27 -5.23 -2.39
CA LEU A 387 1.06 -6.69 -2.37
C LEU A 387 -0.03 -7.08 -1.36
N LEU A 388 -0.11 -6.38 -0.23
CA LEU A 388 -1.13 -6.61 0.80
C LEU A 388 -2.52 -6.09 0.38
N ALA A 389 -2.57 -5.13 -0.54
CA ALA A 389 -3.83 -4.60 -1.06
C ALA A 389 -4.46 -5.51 -2.14
N ILE A 390 -3.67 -6.21 -2.96
CA ILE A 390 -4.15 -7.12 -4.02
C ILE A 390 -5.25 -8.08 -3.54
N PRO A 391 -5.06 -8.85 -2.45
CA PRO A 391 -6.05 -9.85 -2.05
C PRO A 391 -7.28 -9.24 -1.37
N LEU A 392 -7.25 -7.95 -1.01
CA LEU A 392 -8.34 -7.25 -0.33
C LEU A 392 -9.35 -6.61 -1.30
N LEU A 393 -9.07 -6.55 -2.60
CA LEU A 393 -9.96 -5.98 -3.61
C LEU A 393 -10.36 -7.02 -4.66
N PRO A 394 -11.66 -7.09 -5.05
CA PRO A 394 -12.06 -7.82 -6.25
C PRO A 394 -11.31 -7.27 -7.47
N MET A 395 -10.75 -8.17 -8.28
CA MET A 395 -9.97 -7.79 -9.46
C MET A 395 -10.85 -7.08 -10.50
N ASP A 396 -10.40 -5.92 -10.98
CA ASP A 396 -11.00 -5.28 -12.16
C ASP A 396 -10.60 -6.07 -13.40
N LEU A 397 -11.56 -6.86 -13.93
CA LEU A 397 -11.32 -7.73 -15.06
C LEU A 397 -11.06 -6.91 -16.34
N GLN A 398 -11.64 -5.72 -16.47
CA GLN A 398 -11.48 -4.90 -17.67
C GLN A 398 -10.11 -4.22 -17.66
N GLU A 399 -9.64 -3.78 -16.50
CA GLU A 399 -8.28 -3.25 -16.33
C GLU A 399 -7.23 -4.30 -16.68
N PHE A 400 -7.45 -5.57 -16.33
CA PHE A 400 -6.50 -6.65 -16.60
C PHE A 400 -6.57 -7.22 -18.03
N PHE A 401 -7.77 -7.54 -18.53
CA PHE A 401 -7.94 -8.21 -19.84
C PHE A 401 -8.16 -7.23 -21.00
N GLY A 402 -8.53 -5.98 -20.73
CA GLY A 402 -8.97 -5.03 -21.75
C GLY A 402 -10.14 -5.57 -22.57
N ASP A 403 -10.11 -5.31 -23.88
CA ASP A 403 -11.13 -5.77 -24.83
C ASP A 403 -10.82 -7.18 -25.41
N LYS A 404 -9.93 -7.94 -24.77
CA LYS A 404 -9.54 -9.27 -25.25
C LYS A 404 -10.74 -10.23 -25.21
N VAL A 405 -10.91 -10.98 -26.30
CA VAL A 405 -11.87 -12.08 -26.39
C VAL A 405 -11.28 -13.30 -25.69
N LEU A 406 -11.96 -13.79 -24.64
CA LEU A 406 -11.56 -14.92 -23.82
C LEU A 406 -12.36 -16.16 -24.22
N GLU A 407 -11.67 -17.26 -24.51
CA GLU A 407 -12.26 -18.54 -24.94
C GLU A 407 -11.69 -19.69 -24.11
N GLU A 408 -12.33 -20.86 -24.12
CA GLU A 408 -11.78 -22.05 -23.47
C GLU A 408 -10.37 -22.38 -24.00
N GLY A 409 -9.40 -22.54 -23.09
CA GLY A 409 -8.01 -22.81 -23.43
C GLY A 409 -7.20 -21.58 -23.84
N ALA A 410 -7.80 -20.39 -23.85
CA ALA A 410 -7.05 -19.14 -24.02
C ALA A 410 -6.04 -18.98 -22.86
N GLN A 411 -4.88 -18.46 -23.19
CA GLN A 411 -3.80 -18.22 -22.24
C GLN A 411 -3.01 -16.96 -22.60
N SER A 412 -2.21 -16.47 -21.65
CA SER A 412 -1.29 -15.37 -21.87
C SER A 412 -0.24 -15.69 -22.94
N GLU A 413 0.41 -14.66 -23.45
CA GLU A 413 1.52 -14.81 -24.39
C GLU A 413 2.77 -15.38 -23.69
N GLU A 414 3.59 -16.14 -24.42
CA GLU A 414 4.83 -16.70 -23.86
C GLU A 414 5.78 -15.57 -23.43
N GLY A 415 6.26 -15.63 -22.19
CA GLY A 415 7.17 -14.61 -21.63
C GLY A 415 6.49 -13.40 -20.98
N SER A 416 5.15 -13.39 -20.85
CA SER A 416 4.45 -12.37 -20.07
C SER A 416 4.73 -12.50 -18.57
N THR A 417 5.01 -11.40 -17.87
CA THR A 417 5.19 -11.39 -16.40
C THR A 417 3.96 -11.92 -15.66
N TRP A 418 2.77 -11.59 -16.15
CA TRP A 418 1.50 -12.11 -15.64
C TRP A 418 0.99 -13.21 -16.56
N THR A 419 1.01 -14.44 -16.07
CA THR A 419 0.53 -15.61 -16.79
C THR A 419 -0.92 -15.89 -16.41
N TRP A 420 -1.74 -16.28 -17.39
CA TRP A 420 -3.13 -16.64 -17.13
C TRP A 420 -3.63 -17.72 -18.07
N SER A 421 -4.64 -18.47 -17.64
CA SER A 421 -5.30 -19.50 -18.44
C SER A 421 -6.79 -19.59 -18.16
N VAL A 422 -7.59 -19.73 -19.22
CA VAL A 422 -9.05 -19.87 -19.17
C VAL A 422 -9.41 -21.35 -19.31
N LYS A 423 -10.10 -21.88 -18.31
CA LYS A 423 -10.59 -23.27 -18.30
C LYS A 423 -12.00 -23.34 -18.90
N GLN A 424 -12.45 -24.58 -19.15
CA GLN A 424 -13.79 -24.86 -19.65
C GLN A 424 -14.89 -24.25 -18.75
N GLU A 425 -15.91 -23.68 -19.38
CA GLU A 425 -17.12 -23.20 -18.71
C GLU A 425 -17.74 -24.33 -17.88
N ARG A 426 -18.11 -24.03 -16.63
CA ARG A 426 -18.76 -24.98 -15.74
C ARG A 426 -19.97 -24.35 -15.08
N ASN A 427 -20.93 -25.19 -14.72
CA ASN A 427 -22.09 -24.78 -13.94
C ASN A 427 -21.73 -24.78 -12.44
N ASP A 428 -21.62 -23.60 -11.85
CA ASP A 428 -21.46 -23.35 -10.43
C ASP A 428 -22.82 -23.38 -9.70
N PRO A 429 -22.92 -24.00 -8.50
CA PRO A 429 -24.19 -24.11 -7.79
C PRO A 429 -24.84 -22.77 -7.39
N ILE A 430 -24.05 -21.71 -7.23
CA ILE A 430 -24.49 -20.39 -6.75
C ILE A 430 -24.61 -19.43 -7.93
N HIS A 431 -23.60 -19.40 -8.79
CA HIS A 431 -23.46 -18.37 -9.84
C HIS A 431 -23.89 -18.82 -11.24
N GLY A 432 -24.28 -20.08 -11.41
CA GLY A 432 -24.64 -20.60 -12.73
C GLY A 432 -23.41 -20.82 -13.61
N TYR A 433 -23.49 -20.52 -14.90
CA TYR A 433 -22.40 -20.78 -15.84
C TYR A 433 -21.27 -19.77 -15.67
N VAL A 434 -20.08 -20.26 -15.31
CA VAL A 434 -18.89 -19.43 -15.03
C VAL A 434 -17.65 -20.00 -15.71
N TYR A 435 -16.70 -19.12 -16.01
CA TYR A 435 -15.38 -19.47 -16.55
C TYR A 435 -14.35 -19.45 -15.41
N PRO A 436 -13.70 -20.59 -15.10
CA PRO A 436 -12.58 -20.60 -14.18
C PRO A 436 -11.34 -20.03 -14.88
N ILE A 437 -10.70 -19.04 -14.26
CA ILE A 437 -9.47 -18.42 -14.76
C ILE A 437 -8.41 -18.51 -13.66
N SER A 438 -7.23 -19.01 -14.02
CA SER A 438 -6.05 -19.03 -13.14
C SER A 438 -5.07 -17.97 -13.61
N ILE A 439 -4.57 -17.15 -12.69
CA ILE A 439 -3.61 -16.08 -12.95
C ILE A 439 -2.44 -16.25 -11.98
N SER A 440 -1.22 -16.09 -12.47
CA SER A 440 0.02 -16.18 -11.70
C SER A 440 1.00 -15.08 -12.11
N ASN A 441 1.98 -14.81 -11.25
CA ASN A 441 3.08 -13.88 -11.54
C ASN A 441 4.42 -14.63 -11.58
N ASP A 442 4.98 -14.75 -12.78
CA ASP A 442 6.19 -15.53 -13.04
C ASP A 442 7.42 -14.90 -12.35
N GLU A 443 7.47 -13.58 -12.17
CA GLU A 443 8.60 -12.91 -11.51
C GLU A 443 8.66 -13.22 -10.02
N ILE A 444 7.52 -13.13 -9.31
CA ILE A 444 7.44 -13.51 -7.89
C ILE A 444 7.75 -14.99 -7.72
N GLU A 445 7.24 -15.84 -8.61
CA GLU A 445 7.45 -17.29 -8.58
C GLU A 445 8.93 -17.69 -8.69
N ASN A 446 9.68 -16.97 -9.52
CA ASN A 446 11.08 -17.25 -9.73
C ASN A 446 12.01 -16.63 -8.68
N CYS A 447 11.51 -15.64 -7.92
CA CYS A 447 12.31 -14.85 -6.98
C CYS A 447 12.00 -15.13 -5.51
N PHE A 448 10.78 -14.88 -5.05
CA PHE A 448 10.50 -14.82 -3.62
C PHE A 448 9.38 -15.73 -3.15
N GLY A 449 8.69 -16.46 -4.04
CA GLY A 449 7.68 -17.41 -3.59
C GLY A 449 6.66 -17.71 -4.67
N TYR A 450 5.42 -17.25 -4.52
CA TYR A 450 4.40 -17.30 -5.58
C TYR A 450 3.27 -16.31 -5.30
N LEU A 451 2.59 -15.88 -6.36
CA LEU A 451 1.35 -15.14 -6.29
C LEU A 451 0.39 -15.77 -7.29
N THR A 452 -0.71 -16.33 -6.80
CA THR A 452 -1.73 -17.00 -7.61
C THR A 452 -3.11 -16.45 -7.30
N LEU A 453 -3.89 -16.16 -8.34
CA LEU A 453 -5.30 -15.78 -8.25
C LEU A 453 -6.12 -16.83 -9.01
N GLU A 454 -7.09 -17.45 -8.33
CA GLU A 454 -8.09 -18.30 -8.98
C GLU A 454 -9.43 -17.56 -8.97
N LEU A 455 -9.95 -17.33 -10.18
CA LEU A 455 -11.18 -16.57 -10.40
C LEU A 455 -12.28 -17.47 -10.96
N LEU A 456 -13.52 -17.21 -10.57
CA LEU A 456 -14.70 -17.61 -11.33
C LEU A 456 -15.32 -16.35 -11.92
N VAL A 457 -15.48 -16.33 -13.24
CA VAL A 457 -15.99 -15.18 -13.98
C VAL A 457 -17.35 -15.49 -14.59
N ASP A 458 -18.34 -14.67 -14.24
CA ASP A 458 -19.60 -14.55 -14.97
C ASP A 458 -19.44 -13.45 -16.02
N PRO A 459 -19.58 -13.75 -17.34
CA PRO A 459 -19.41 -12.76 -18.41
C PRO A 459 -20.34 -11.54 -18.34
N SER A 460 -21.36 -11.54 -17.47
CA SER A 460 -22.29 -10.43 -17.28
C SER A 460 -21.90 -9.46 -16.16
N VAL A 461 -20.87 -9.79 -15.36
CA VAL A 461 -20.38 -9.02 -14.21
C VAL A 461 -18.96 -8.51 -14.49
N PRO A 462 -18.63 -7.24 -14.21
CA PRO A 462 -17.30 -6.67 -14.50
C PRO A 462 -16.19 -7.15 -13.53
N TRP A 463 -16.56 -7.80 -12.43
CA TRP A 463 -15.66 -8.37 -11.42
C TRP A 463 -15.85 -9.89 -11.30
N PRO A 464 -14.86 -10.63 -10.78
CA PRO A 464 -15.03 -12.06 -10.53
C PRO A 464 -16.14 -12.31 -9.51
N VAL A 465 -16.96 -13.33 -9.76
CA VAL A 465 -18.00 -13.78 -8.81
C VAL A 465 -17.43 -14.61 -7.66
N GLN A 466 -16.23 -15.17 -7.85
CA GLN A 466 -15.41 -15.74 -6.79
C GLN A 466 -13.94 -15.45 -7.08
N GLN A 467 -13.18 -15.08 -6.04
CA GLN A 467 -11.75 -14.81 -6.12
C GLN A 467 -11.04 -15.46 -4.94
N THR A 468 -10.05 -16.29 -5.23
CA THR A 468 -9.12 -16.84 -4.25
C THR A 468 -7.73 -16.28 -4.55
N ALA A 469 -7.22 -15.45 -3.67
CA ALA A 469 -5.84 -14.97 -3.72
C ALA A 469 -4.96 -15.80 -2.79
N ASN A 470 -3.85 -16.31 -3.29
CA ASN A 470 -2.89 -17.10 -2.53
C ASN A 470 -1.47 -16.62 -2.84
N ILE A 471 -0.85 -15.98 -1.84
CA ILE A 471 0.43 -15.29 -1.94
C ILE A 471 1.39 -15.89 -0.92
N ARG A 472 2.62 -16.21 -1.34
CA ARG A 472 3.73 -16.56 -0.47
C ARG A 472 4.94 -15.72 -0.83
N LEU A 473 5.52 -15.07 0.17
CA LEU A 473 6.83 -14.42 0.08
C LEU A 473 7.76 -15.03 1.12
N ASP A 474 8.94 -15.47 0.70
CA ASP A 474 9.95 -16.13 1.50
C ASP A 474 11.32 -15.84 0.87
N LYS A 475 12.12 -15.03 1.56
CA LYS A 475 13.45 -14.63 1.08
C LYS A 475 14.40 -15.80 0.92
N SER A 476 14.21 -16.89 1.68
CA SER A 476 15.06 -18.07 1.57
C SER A 476 14.91 -18.80 0.23
N LEU A 477 13.84 -18.49 -0.52
CA LEU A 477 13.60 -19.00 -1.87
C LEU A 477 14.31 -18.19 -2.97
N SER A 478 15.01 -17.10 -2.61
CA SER A 478 15.73 -16.21 -3.52
C SER A 478 16.73 -16.94 -4.43
N ARG A 479 16.67 -16.63 -5.73
CA ARG A 479 17.55 -17.17 -6.78
C ARG A 479 18.32 -16.03 -7.43
N SER A 480 19.51 -16.33 -7.95
CA SER A 480 20.31 -15.36 -8.71
C SER A 480 19.62 -15.04 -10.05
N GLY A 481 19.21 -13.78 -10.26
CA GLY A 481 18.59 -13.32 -11.51
C GLY A 481 17.29 -12.52 -11.38
N CYS A 482 16.92 -12.07 -10.18
CA CYS A 482 15.74 -11.24 -9.96
C CYS A 482 15.83 -9.87 -10.67
N ASN A 483 14.78 -9.53 -11.43
CA ASN A 483 14.63 -8.28 -12.20
C ASN A 483 14.17 -7.10 -11.29
N VAL A 484 14.09 -5.88 -11.84
CA VAL A 484 13.78 -4.61 -11.19
C VAL A 484 12.52 -4.59 -10.31
N PHE A 485 11.45 -5.34 -10.61
CA PHE A 485 10.29 -5.44 -9.69
C PHE A 485 10.60 -6.27 -8.46
N ALA A 486 11.37 -7.35 -8.64
CA ALA A 486 11.94 -8.09 -7.54
C ALA A 486 13.08 -7.30 -6.86
N SER A 487 13.76 -6.38 -7.57
CA SER A 487 14.71 -5.45 -6.98
C SER A 487 14.01 -4.39 -6.16
N ALA A 488 12.83 -3.86 -6.52
CA ALA A 488 12.08 -2.94 -5.65
C ALA A 488 11.70 -3.60 -4.30
N ILE A 489 11.42 -4.90 -4.30
CA ILE A 489 11.19 -5.72 -3.09
C ILE A 489 12.53 -6.05 -2.37
N SER A 490 13.63 -6.20 -3.12
CA SER A 490 14.97 -6.52 -2.59
C SER A 490 15.74 -5.30 -2.07
N ASP A 491 15.56 -4.14 -2.69
CA ASP A 491 16.16 -2.83 -2.41
C ASP A 491 15.50 -2.25 -1.16
N ALA A 492 14.22 -2.57 -0.93
CA ALA A 492 13.54 -2.38 0.35
C ALA A 492 13.96 -3.37 1.44
N THR A 493 15.01 -4.17 1.22
CA THR A 493 15.50 -5.22 2.12
C THR A 493 14.37 -6.11 2.64
N LEU A 494 13.75 -6.94 1.77
CA LEU A 494 12.80 -7.97 2.22
C LEU A 494 13.37 -8.65 3.50
N PRO A 495 12.67 -8.59 4.64
CA PRO A 495 13.20 -9.13 5.88
C PRO A 495 13.35 -10.65 5.81
N GLU A 496 14.19 -11.21 6.67
CA GLU A 496 14.26 -12.67 6.81
C GLU A 496 12.96 -13.20 7.42
N GLY A 497 12.35 -14.19 6.76
CA GLY A 497 11.09 -14.78 7.20
C GLY A 497 10.21 -15.25 6.04
N ARG A 498 8.97 -15.62 6.38
CA ARG A 498 7.94 -16.08 5.45
C ARG A 498 6.62 -15.35 5.72
N LEU A 499 5.97 -14.88 4.66
CA LEU A 499 4.64 -14.31 4.65
C LEU A 499 3.75 -15.17 3.76
N ASP A 500 2.68 -15.72 4.32
CA ASP A 500 1.63 -16.48 3.62
C ASP A 500 0.31 -15.73 3.74
N ILE A 501 -0.36 -15.46 2.63
CA ILE A 501 -1.67 -14.81 2.59
C ILE A 501 -2.61 -15.64 1.73
N ARG A 502 -3.76 -15.98 2.29
CA ARG A 502 -4.86 -16.62 1.58
C ARG A 502 -6.15 -15.85 1.85
N ILE A 503 -6.75 -15.26 0.83
CA ILE A 503 -8.03 -14.56 0.94
C ILE A 503 -9.02 -15.15 -0.06
N ASP A 504 -10.19 -15.57 0.45
CA ASP A 504 -11.28 -16.16 -0.33
C ASP A 504 -12.51 -15.25 -0.28
N MET A 505 -12.84 -14.64 -1.43
CA MET A 505 -14.01 -13.79 -1.63
C MET A 505 -15.03 -14.48 -2.52
N THR A 506 -16.30 -14.44 -2.13
CA THR A 506 -17.42 -14.93 -2.95
C THR A 506 -18.51 -13.89 -3.00
N VAL A 507 -18.89 -13.47 -4.20
CA VAL A 507 -19.99 -12.52 -4.41
C VAL A 507 -21.28 -13.15 -3.89
N THR A 508 -22.04 -12.40 -3.11
CA THR A 508 -23.35 -12.82 -2.59
C THR A 508 -24.49 -12.12 -3.32
N LYS A 509 -24.23 -10.93 -3.86
CA LYS A 509 -25.18 -10.12 -4.61
C LYS A 509 -24.45 -9.26 -5.62
N SER A 510 -25.02 -9.10 -6.81
CA SER A 510 -24.57 -8.14 -7.82
C SER A 510 -25.74 -7.30 -8.30
N GLU A 511 -25.48 -6.02 -8.53
CA GLU A 511 -26.40 -5.08 -9.17
C GLU A 511 -25.70 -4.41 -10.33
N LYS A 512 -26.40 -4.33 -11.46
CA LYS A 512 -25.90 -3.71 -12.67
C LYS A 512 -26.33 -2.25 -12.71
N GLY A 513 -25.36 -1.38 -12.92
CA GLY A 513 -25.51 0.05 -13.11
C GLY A 513 -26.14 0.43 -14.44
N GLY A 514 -26.28 1.74 -14.64
CA GLY A 514 -26.88 2.32 -15.82
C GLY A 514 -25.89 2.43 -16.99
N ASN A 515 -25.28 3.61 -17.10
CA ASN A 515 -24.41 3.97 -18.21
C ASN A 515 -23.00 3.43 -17.99
N ILE A 516 -22.36 2.99 -19.07
CA ILE A 516 -20.95 2.64 -19.07
C ILE A 516 -20.13 3.89 -18.70
N VAL A 517 -19.08 3.70 -17.91
CA VAL A 517 -18.13 4.77 -17.64
C VAL A 517 -17.34 5.05 -18.92
N ASP A 518 -17.47 6.27 -19.43
CA ASP A 518 -16.68 6.71 -20.59
C ASP A 518 -15.31 7.19 -20.09
N TRP A 519 -14.31 6.35 -20.27
CA TRP A 519 -12.94 6.65 -19.90
C TRP A 519 -12.21 7.31 -21.06
N TYR A 520 -11.20 8.12 -20.75
CA TYR A 520 -10.47 8.96 -21.71
C TYR A 520 -11.32 10.09 -22.29
N ASP A 521 -12.37 10.47 -21.57
CA ASP A 521 -13.25 11.57 -21.92
C ASP A 521 -12.61 12.92 -21.55
N GLU A 522 -12.59 13.85 -22.50
CA GLU A 522 -12.11 15.22 -22.29
C GLU A 522 -13.27 16.13 -21.90
N TYR A 523 -12.98 17.15 -21.08
CA TYR A 523 -13.99 18.06 -20.57
C TYR A 523 -13.42 19.46 -20.40
N ASP A 524 -14.26 20.47 -20.59
CA ASP A 524 -13.86 21.88 -20.67
C ASP A 524 -13.19 22.41 -19.40
N SER A 525 -13.62 21.93 -18.23
CA SER A 525 -13.10 22.42 -16.94
C SER A 525 -11.77 21.78 -16.51
N LYS A 526 -11.23 20.83 -17.29
CA LYS A 526 -10.02 20.07 -16.95
C LYS A 526 -8.84 21.04 -16.71
N PRO A 527 -8.23 21.03 -15.51
CA PRO A 527 -7.08 21.90 -15.24
C PRO A 527 -5.90 21.60 -16.16
N SER A 528 -5.26 22.63 -16.68
CA SER A 528 -4.04 22.47 -17.49
C SER A 528 -2.89 21.94 -16.63
N PRO A 529 -1.87 21.29 -17.22
CA PRO A 529 -0.72 20.77 -16.47
C PRO A 529 0.03 21.84 -15.65
N GLY A 530 0.03 23.10 -16.08
CA GLY A 530 0.68 24.21 -15.38
C GLY A 530 -0.22 25.02 -14.44
N ASP A 531 -1.54 24.80 -14.48
CA ASP A 531 -2.49 25.62 -13.73
C ASP A 531 -2.27 25.44 -12.24
N ASP A 532 -2.08 26.56 -11.54
CA ASP A 532 -1.99 26.64 -10.07
C ASP A 532 -0.90 25.74 -9.46
N ARG A 533 0.11 25.39 -10.27
CA ARG A 533 1.36 24.79 -9.82
C ARG A 533 2.40 25.87 -9.62
N PRO A 534 3.02 25.98 -8.43
CA PRO A 534 4.10 26.94 -8.21
C PRO A 534 5.25 26.69 -9.18
N THR A 535 5.83 27.79 -9.68
CA THR A 535 6.96 27.72 -10.61
C THR A 535 8.29 27.80 -9.86
N ASN A 536 9.38 27.36 -10.52
CA ASN A 536 10.72 27.46 -9.95
C ASN A 536 11.15 28.91 -9.59
N ALA A 537 10.48 29.94 -10.13
CA ALA A 537 10.79 31.34 -9.82
C ALA A 537 10.50 31.72 -8.35
N GLY A 538 9.62 30.98 -7.67
CA GLY A 538 9.32 31.19 -6.26
C GLY A 538 10.17 30.37 -5.29
N LYS A 539 11.16 29.61 -5.79
CA LYS A 539 12.03 28.78 -4.97
C LYS A 539 13.23 29.57 -4.46
N LYS A 540 13.73 29.17 -3.30
CA LYS A 540 14.86 29.77 -2.60
C LYS A 540 15.85 28.67 -2.24
N GLU A 541 17.13 29.01 -2.33
CA GLU A 541 18.22 28.11 -1.93
C GLU A 541 18.30 28.01 -0.41
N TRP A 542 18.70 26.84 0.07
CA TRP A 542 18.90 26.57 1.48
C TRP A 542 20.22 27.16 1.97
N ALA A 543 20.18 27.85 3.10
CA ALA A 543 21.37 28.26 3.82
C ALA A 543 21.71 27.20 4.87
N SER A 544 21.19 27.35 6.08
CA SER A 544 21.28 26.36 7.17
C SER A 544 19.90 25.86 7.61
N HIS A 545 18.83 26.33 6.99
CA HIS A 545 17.46 25.96 7.27
C HIS A 545 16.58 26.29 6.05
N MET A 546 15.33 25.83 6.07
CA MET A 546 14.34 26.18 5.05
C MET A 546 14.04 27.69 5.09
N PRO A 547 13.97 28.38 3.95
CA PRO A 547 13.50 29.75 3.88
C PRO A 547 12.04 29.85 4.37
N ASP A 548 11.75 30.74 5.30
CA ASP A 548 10.43 30.91 5.91
C ASP A 548 9.76 32.20 5.43
N GLU A 549 10.46 33.35 5.53
CA GLU A 549 9.98 34.67 5.08
C GLU A 549 8.63 35.11 5.69
N SER A 550 8.23 34.55 6.85
CA SER A 550 6.96 34.92 7.50
C SER A 550 7.06 36.26 8.23
N ASP A 551 6.05 37.12 8.04
CA ASP A 551 5.85 38.37 8.78
C ASP A 551 4.77 38.25 9.87
N SER A 552 4.00 37.14 9.89
CA SER A 552 2.89 36.93 10.84
C SER A 552 3.32 36.31 12.18
N ARG A 553 4.47 35.65 12.20
CA ARG A 553 5.08 35.01 13.37
C ARG A 553 6.60 35.24 13.36
N PRO A 554 7.33 35.00 14.45
CA PRO A 554 8.79 35.05 14.41
C PRO A 554 9.32 34.10 13.32
N SER A 555 9.88 34.68 12.26
CA SER A 555 10.40 33.92 11.13
C SER A 555 11.57 33.04 11.58
N LEU A 556 11.75 31.89 10.95
CA LEU A 556 12.87 31.00 11.23
C LEU A 556 14.25 31.69 11.07
N GLU A 557 14.41 32.57 10.08
CA GLU A 557 15.64 33.35 9.87
C GLU A 557 16.01 34.18 11.10
N ASN A 558 15.02 34.89 11.66
CA ASN A 558 15.20 35.73 12.85
C ASN A 558 15.51 34.88 14.09
N THR A 559 14.85 33.73 14.24
CA THR A 559 15.09 32.80 15.35
C THR A 559 16.51 32.22 15.30
N VAL A 560 16.95 31.72 14.14
CA VAL A 560 18.30 31.18 13.96
C VAL A 560 19.36 32.27 14.12
N ALA A 561 19.14 33.46 13.58
CA ALA A 561 20.05 34.60 13.76
C ALA A 561 20.19 34.99 15.24
N CYS A 562 19.08 34.99 15.99
CA CYS A 562 19.12 35.25 17.43
C CYS A 562 19.88 34.16 18.18
N MET A 563 19.65 32.88 17.86
CA MET A 563 20.34 31.75 18.47
C MET A 563 21.86 31.87 18.32
N LEU A 564 22.34 32.14 17.10
CA LEU A 564 23.77 32.32 16.81
C LEU A 564 24.37 33.54 17.55
N ALA A 565 23.60 34.61 17.71
CA ALA A 565 24.08 35.83 18.37
C ALA A 565 24.12 35.72 19.90
N ASN A 566 23.08 35.13 20.51
CA ASN A 566 22.90 35.14 21.97
C ASN A 566 23.38 33.84 22.64
N HIS A 567 23.40 32.73 21.90
CA HIS A 567 23.84 31.41 22.40
C HIS A 567 24.93 30.80 21.50
N PRO A 568 26.06 31.47 21.26
CA PRO A 568 27.09 31.00 20.31
C PRO A 568 27.81 29.72 20.78
N THR A 569 27.65 29.32 22.04
CA THR A 569 28.25 28.11 22.61
C THR A 569 27.25 26.95 22.75
N SER A 570 26.02 27.08 22.26
CA SER A 570 25.10 25.95 22.21
C SER A 570 25.54 24.97 21.11
N ASP A 571 25.27 23.68 21.32
CA ASP A 571 25.60 22.63 20.33
C ASP A 571 24.96 22.93 18.97
N ALA A 572 23.72 23.43 18.96
CA ALA A 572 23.03 23.88 17.76
C ALA A 572 23.77 25.02 17.03
N SER A 573 24.25 26.06 17.74
CA SER A 573 25.01 27.15 17.12
C SER A 573 26.33 26.66 16.54
N ILE A 574 27.03 25.79 17.29
CA ILE A 574 28.30 25.19 16.84
C ILE A 574 28.09 24.35 15.58
N ALA A 575 27.04 23.53 15.53
CA ALA A 575 26.69 22.73 14.37
C ALA A 575 26.45 23.59 13.13
N ILE A 576 25.65 24.66 13.27
CA ILE A 576 25.30 25.55 12.15
C ILE A 576 26.51 26.36 11.67
N ASP A 577 27.33 26.90 12.58
CA ASP A 577 28.59 27.58 12.22
C ASP A 577 29.60 26.62 11.57
N GLY A 578 29.55 25.34 11.93
CA GLY A 578 30.36 24.25 11.37
C GLY A 578 29.93 23.77 9.98
N GLY A 579 28.81 24.26 9.44
CA GLY A 579 28.28 23.84 8.13
C GLY A 579 27.14 22.83 8.20
N GLY A 580 26.64 22.53 9.40
CA GLY A 580 25.41 21.80 9.64
C GLY A 580 24.15 22.57 9.21
N TYR A 581 22.99 21.96 9.45
CA TYR A 581 21.69 22.54 9.13
C TYR A 581 20.59 22.07 10.08
N ILE A 582 19.49 22.83 10.11
CA ILE A 582 18.25 22.50 10.77
C ILE A 582 17.44 21.58 9.84
N TRP A 583 17.40 20.29 10.17
CA TRP A 583 16.70 19.27 9.37
C TRP A 583 15.21 19.17 9.73
N ARG A 584 14.80 19.67 10.90
CA ARG A 584 13.38 19.80 11.28
C ARG A 584 13.16 21.05 12.10
N ALA A 585 12.08 21.77 11.83
CA ALA A 585 11.69 22.95 12.60
C ALA A 585 10.18 22.94 12.82
N ASP A 586 9.76 22.96 14.09
CA ASP A 586 8.35 22.96 14.48
C ASP A 586 8.01 24.26 15.23
N HIS A 587 6.94 24.93 14.80
CA HIS A 587 6.43 26.15 15.39
C HIS A 587 5.00 25.95 15.93
N PRO A 588 4.79 26.02 17.25
CA PRO A 588 3.45 26.02 17.83
C PRO A 588 2.71 27.32 17.51
N LEU A 589 1.62 27.22 16.74
CA LEU A 589 0.81 28.35 16.33
C LEU A 589 0.26 29.11 17.54
N GLY A 590 0.33 30.44 17.48
CA GLY A 590 -0.12 31.31 18.58
C GLY A 590 0.93 31.51 19.68
N THR A 591 2.11 30.88 19.57
CA THR A 591 3.27 31.14 20.42
C THR A 591 4.36 31.88 19.65
N ASN A 592 5.45 32.19 20.33
CA ASN A 592 6.67 32.73 19.70
C ASN A 592 7.79 31.68 19.71
N ASP A 593 7.44 30.41 19.89
CA ASP A 593 8.40 29.36 20.18
C ASP A 593 8.78 28.59 18.93
N TRP A 594 9.98 28.01 18.93
CA TRP A 594 10.50 27.18 17.84
C TRP A 594 11.28 26.01 18.42
N ASN A 595 10.92 24.80 18.01
CA ASN A 595 11.69 23.60 18.27
C ASN A 595 12.50 23.25 17.02
N LEU A 596 13.82 23.39 17.10
CA LEU A 596 14.74 23.23 15.98
C LEU A 596 15.59 21.99 16.20
N SER A 597 15.51 21.02 15.29
CA SER A 597 16.39 19.86 15.27
C SER A 597 17.50 20.07 14.25
N TRP A 598 18.74 19.86 14.68
CA TRP A 598 19.94 20.14 13.92
C TRP A 598 20.77 18.89 13.69
N VAL A 599 21.60 18.93 12.64
CA VAL A 599 22.62 17.93 12.32
C VAL A 599 23.89 18.65 11.87
N ASP A 600 25.04 18.18 12.34
CA ASP A 600 26.36 18.69 11.95
C ASP A 600 27.05 17.80 10.91
N THR A 601 28.25 18.18 10.46
CA THR A 601 28.98 17.47 9.41
C THR A 601 29.53 16.11 9.82
N GLU A 602 29.48 15.76 11.10
CA GLU A 602 29.96 14.49 11.67
C GLU A 602 28.78 13.53 11.97
N ASP A 603 27.58 13.82 11.43
CA ASP A 603 26.31 13.10 11.67
C ASP A 603 25.83 13.18 13.14
N ASP A 604 26.44 14.03 13.96
CA ASP A 604 25.93 14.32 15.30
C ASP A 604 24.68 15.21 15.17
N SER A 605 23.67 14.92 15.97
CA SER A 605 22.37 15.58 15.90
C SER A 605 21.79 15.85 17.28
N GLY A 606 20.92 16.85 17.34
CA GLY A 606 20.24 17.25 18.55
C GLY A 606 19.07 18.17 18.25
N TRP A 607 18.55 18.79 19.30
CA TRP A 607 17.43 19.72 19.22
C TRP A 607 17.57 20.85 20.24
N ILE A 608 16.94 21.98 19.93
CA ILE A 608 16.93 23.18 20.76
C ILE A 608 15.55 23.85 20.68
N TYR A 609 14.95 24.11 21.84
CA TYR A 609 13.66 24.77 21.97
C TYR A 609 13.87 26.21 22.44
N LEU A 610 13.48 27.17 21.60
CA LEU A 610 13.70 28.60 21.77
C LEU A 610 12.36 29.33 21.87
N SER A 611 12.29 30.40 22.67
CA SER A 611 11.13 31.30 22.72
C SER A 611 11.51 32.72 22.36
N MET A 612 10.90 33.27 21.31
CA MET A 612 11.23 34.62 20.83
C MET A 612 10.57 35.70 21.69
N SER A 613 11.38 36.61 22.23
CA SER A 613 10.95 37.76 23.03
C SER A 613 11.63 39.04 22.53
N GLY A 614 11.05 39.65 21.50
CA GLY A 614 11.63 40.82 20.84
C GLY A 614 12.91 40.45 20.09
N GLN A 615 14.07 40.90 20.61
CA GLN A 615 15.40 40.58 20.06
C GLN A 615 16.14 39.50 20.85
N ASP A 616 15.53 38.97 21.91
CA ASP A 616 16.08 37.88 22.71
C ASP A 616 15.36 36.56 22.40
N CYS A 617 16.05 35.44 22.62
CA CYS A 617 15.59 34.09 22.35
C CYS A 617 16.13 33.14 23.43
N PRO A 618 15.63 33.20 24.67
CA PRO A 618 16.02 32.23 25.71
C PRO A 618 15.82 30.78 25.24
N ILE A 619 16.79 29.94 25.57
CA ILE A 619 16.66 28.48 25.47
C ILE A 619 15.72 28.01 26.57
N ILE A 620 14.60 27.41 26.19
CA ILE A 620 13.70 26.71 27.11
C ILE A 620 14.32 25.37 27.48
N GLU A 621 14.71 24.60 26.47
CA GLU A 621 15.27 23.25 26.61
C GLU A 621 16.14 22.90 25.40
N SER A 622 17.08 21.97 25.58
CA SER A 622 17.92 21.47 24.49
C SER A 622 18.47 20.08 24.84
N GLY A 623 18.73 19.26 23.84
CA GLY A 623 19.31 17.94 24.02
C GLY A 623 19.98 17.42 22.75
N ASN A 624 20.71 16.31 22.91
CA ASN A 624 21.38 15.61 21.81
C ASN A 624 20.69 14.28 21.57
N ASN A 625 20.71 13.79 20.33
CA ASN A 625 20.07 12.53 19.93
C ASN A 625 21.11 11.39 19.99
N PRO A 626 21.09 10.53 21.04
CA PRO A 626 22.07 9.48 21.18
C PRO A 626 21.89 8.42 20.09
N GLY A 627 22.84 8.35 19.15
CA GLY A 627 22.86 7.32 18.10
C GLY A 627 22.58 7.81 16.67
N GLY A 628 22.46 9.14 16.46
CA GLY A 628 22.29 9.76 15.13
C GLY A 628 20.90 9.52 14.55
N THR A 629 19.99 10.49 14.68
CA THR A 629 18.62 10.42 14.11
C THR A 629 18.49 11.06 12.73
N ALA A 630 19.54 11.73 12.27
CA ALA A 630 19.63 12.34 10.96
C ALA A 630 21.05 12.19 10.43
N SER A 631 21.20 11.90 9.14
CA SER A 631 22.50 11.94 8.45
C SER A 631 22.66 13.27 7.72
N TRP A 632 23.85 13.83 7.78
CA TRP A 632 24.23 15.04 7.08
C TRP A 632 24.44 14.73 5.60
N ASP A 633 23.57 15.31 4.78
CA ASP A 633 23.79 15.38 3.34
C ASP A 633 23.17 16.66 2.80
N LYS A 634 23.92 17.76 2.89
CA LYS A 634 23.47 19.04 2.36
C LYS A 634 23.29 19.03 0.84
N SER A 635 23.96 18.12 0.13
CA SER A 635 23.95 18.07 -1.34
C SER A 635 22.66 17.50 -1.91
N SER A 636 21.91 16.72 -1.11
CA SER A 636 20.59 16.19 -1.49
C SER A 636 19.44 17.15 -1.19
N ILE A 637 19.68 18.30 -0.55
CA ILE A 637 18.60 19.24 -0.21
C ILE A 637 18.28 20.16 -1.40
N PRO A 638 17.06 20.10 -1.97
CA PRO A 638 16.65 20.92 -3.11
C PRO A 638 16.28 22.35 -2.67
N SER A 639 16.26 23.27 -3.64
CA SER A 639 15.61 24.58 -3.46
C SER A 639 14.10 24.41 -3.21
N THR A 640 13.53 25.13 -2.26
CA THR A 640 12.12 25.01 -1.86
C THR A 640 11.37 26.33 -1.98
N HIS A 641 10.05 26.28 -2.01
CA HIS A 641 9.24 27.45 -1.69
C HIS A 641 9.41 27.84 -0.21
N THR A 642 8.99 29.05 0.14
CA THR A 642 9.09 29.52 1.53
C THR A 642 8.05 28.84 2.41
N LEU A 643 8.36 28.62 3.69
CA LEU A 643 7.43 28.01 4.64
C LEU A 643 6.16 28.84 4.80
N ASP A 644 6.25 30.18 4.84
CA ASP A 644 5.08 31.07 4.86
C ASP A 644 4.16 30.86 3.64
N TYR A 645 4.73 30.72 2.44
CA TYR A 645 3.95 30.48 1.22
C TYR A 645 3.20 29.14 1.28
N LEU A 646 3.88 28.09 1.75
CA LEU A 646 3.31 26.74 1.84
C LEU A 646 2.26 26.64 2.94
N GLU A 647 2.51 27.25 4.10
CA GLU A 647 1.57 27.38 5.22
C GLU A 647 0.26 28.04 4.75
N ASN A 648 0.38 29.21 4.10
CA ASN A 648 -0.78 29.94 3.56
C ASN A 648 -1.53 29.14 2.50
N ARG A 649 -0.83 28.34 1.69
CA ARG A 649 -1.48 27.49 0.67
C ARG A 649 -2.20 26.30 1.30
N LEU A 650 -1.63 25.69 2.32
CA LEU A 650 -2.18 24.52 3.00
C LEU A 650 -3.45 24.85 3.79
N LEU A 651 -3.50 26.02 4.43
CA LEU A 651 -4.61 26.45 5.29
C LEU A 651 -5.78 27.12 4.53
N ARG A 652 -5.78 27.06 3.19
CA ARG A 652 -6.84 27.65 2.35
C ARG A 652 -8.08 26.77 2.23
N GLN A 653 -9.24 27.35 2.58
CA GLN A 653 -10.55 26.68 2.59
C GLN A 653 -10.92 26.02 1.27
N ASP A 654 -10.68 26.74 0.18
CA ASP A 654 -11.13 26.37 -1.16
C ASP A 654 -10.34 25.20 -1.73
N ARG A 655 -9.19 24.87 -1.12
CA ARG A 655 -8.29 23.79 -1.55
C ARG A 655 -8.47 22.55 -0.68
N TYR A 656 -8.36 22.73 0.64
CA TYR A 656 -8.26 21.65 1.61
C TYR A 656 -9.18 21.93 2.80
N SER A 657 -10.49 21.83 2.57
CA SER A 657 -11.52 22.19 3.56
C SER A 657 -11.36 21.45 4.91
N GLN A 658 -11.03 20.16 4.90
CA GLN A 658 -10.82 19.36 6.12
C GLN A 658 -9.61 19.86 6.91
N VAL A 659 -8.47 20.09 6.25
CA VAL A 659 -7.26 20.64 6.88
C VAL A 659 -7.59 21.98 7.51
N GLN A 660 -8.23 22.88 6.77
CA GLN A 660 -8.61 24.17 7.32
C GLN A 660 -9.56 24.03 8.52
N GLN A 661 -10.55 23.14 8.44
CA GLN A 661 -11.53 22.95 9.51
C GLN A 661 -10.87 22.54 10.83
N VAL A 662 -9.90 21.62 10.79
CA VAL A 662 -9.14 21.23 11.99
C VAL A 662 -8.41 22.43 12.58
N PHE A 663 -7.65 23.17 11.77
CA PHE A 663 -6.83 24.30 12.25
C PHE A 663 -7.65 25.55 12.61
N MET A 664 -8.89 25.70 12.11
CA MET A 664 -9.80 26.79 12.49
C MET A 664 -10.66 26.47 13.72
N THR A 665 -10.84 25.20 14.05
CA THR A 665 -11.64 24.80 15.21
C THR A 665 -10.87 25.13 16.48
N GLN A 666 -11.22 26.27 17.09
CA GLN A 666 -10.60 26.77 18.31
C GLN A 666 -11.01 25.90 19.51
N ASN A 667 -10.26 24.83 19.79
CA ASN A 667 -10.26 24.16 21.09
C ASN A 667 -9.19 24.83 21.95
N SER A 668 -9.53 25.27 23.17
CA SER A 668 -8.58 25.95 24.08
C SER A 668 -7.33 25.13 24.38
N ASP A 669 -7.45 23.81 24.24
CA ASP A 669 -6.41 22.83 24.57
C ASP A 669 -5.80 22.23 23.28
N SER A 670 -6.10 22.80 22.10
CA SER A 670 -5.47 22.35 20.86
C SER A 670 -4.03 22.83 20.75
N LEU A 671 -3.13 21.90 20.41
CA LEU A 671 -1.76 22.19 20.03
C LEU A 671 -1.66 22.09 18.51
N ASN A 672 -1.65 23.24 17.84
CA ASN A 672 -1.48 23.32 16.39
C ASN A 672 -0.02 23.67 16.07
N LEU A 673 0.61 22.93 15.17
CA LEU A 673 2.01 23.07 14.79
C LEU A 673 2.12 23.24 13.28
N VAL A 674 3.04 24.10 12.85
CA VAL A 674 3.47 24.21 11.45
C VAL A 674 4.99 24.14 11.40
N GLY A 675 5.53 23.57 10.34
CA GLY A 675 6.96 23.32 10.28
C GLY A 675 7.42 22.69 8.98
N TYR A 676 8.63 22.18 9.00
CA TYR A 676 9.15 21.34 7.92
C TYR A 676 10.06 20.25 8.44
N ARG A 677 10.29 19.25 7.60
CA ARG A 677 11.26 18.18 7.80
C ARG A 677 12.02 17.87 6.51
N VAL A 678 13.31 17.57 6.64
CA VAL A 678 14.20 17.08 5.58
C VAL A 678 14.42 15.58 5.78
N ILE A 679 14.35 14.81 4.70
CA ILE A 679 14.63 13.37 4.71
C ILE A 679 15.88 13.12 3.88
N SER A 680 17.00 12.97 4.56
CA SER A 680 18.30 12.54 4.04
C SER A 680 18.59 11.09 4.46
N GLY A 681 17.72 10.14 4.10
CA GLY A 681 17.88 8.73 4.50
C GLY A 681 16.63 7.87 4.32
N GLU A 682 16.65 6.65 4.87
CA GLU A 682 15.48 5.76 4.98
C GLU A 682 14.49 6.30 6.03
N ALA A 683 13.21 6.02 5.83
CA ALA A 683 12.09 6.55 6.61
C ALA A 683 11.90 5.78 7.93
N ASP A 684 11.80 6.49 9.07
CA ASP A 684 11.67 5.87 10.41
C ASP A 684 10.35 6.22 11.13
N ASP A 685 9.55 7.18 10.63
CA ASP A 685 8.37 7.74 11.32
C ASP A 685 7.09 7.75 10.45
N VAL A 686 5.92 7.94 11.06
CA VAL A 686 4.61 8.06 10.41
C VAL A 686 4.55 9.26 9.44
N SER A 687 5.24 10.35 9.77
CA SER A 687 5.44 11.46 8.82
C SER A 687 6.31 11.04 7.63
N ASP A 688 7.31 10.18 7.88
CA ASP A 688 8.21 9.66 6.84
C ASP A 688 7.51 8.67 5.90
N LEU A 689 6.50 8.01 6.44
CA LEU A 689 5.63 7.02 5.82
C LEU A 689 4.65 7.65 4.82
N LEU A 690 4.12 8.84 5.12
CA LEU A 690 3.40 9.66 4.14
C LEU A 690 4.35 10.28 3.11
N SER A 691 5.60 10.54 3.49
CA SER A 691 6.59 11.13 2.59
C SER A 691 7.44 10.15 1.81
N SER A 692 7.27 8.84 1.99
CA SER A 692 7.98 7.78 1.25
C SER A 692 7.69 7.82 -0.26
N GLU A 693 6.62 8.51 -0.67
CA GLU A 693 6.34 8.86 -2.07
C GLU A 693 7.29 9.92 -2.64
N PHE A 694 7.98 10.68 -1.78
CA PHE A 694 8.95 11.69 -2.18
C PHE A 694 10.35 11.07 -2.07
N SER A 695 11.13 11.20 -3.15
CA SER A 695 12.48 10.64 -3.27
C SER A 695 13.40 11.05 -2.11
N THR A 696 14.50 10.30 -1.90
CA THR A 696 15.60 10.73 -1.02
C THR A 696 16.02 12.17 -1.34
N GLY A 697 16.22 12.99 -0.30
CA GLY A 697 16.43 14.44 -0.45
C GLY A 697 15.14 15.26 -0.52
N ALA A 698 14.00 14.74 -0.06
CA ALA A 698 12.76 15.51 0.00
C ALA A 698 12.75 16.50 1.18
N VAL A 699 12.21 17.69 0.93
CA VAL A 699 11.78 18.62 1.98
C VAL A 699 10.27 18.64 2.02
N THR A 700 9.71 18.33 3.18
CA THR A 700 8.27 18.26 3.41
C THR A 700 7.88 19.35 4.39
N ALA A 701 6.98 20.26 3.97
CA ALA A 701 6.27 21.12 4.90
C ALA A 701 5.20 20.28 5.63
N ILE A 702 5.12 20.48 6.95
CA ILE A 702 4.24 19.72 7.83
C ILE A 702 3.32 20.66 8.58
N ALA A 703 2.11 20.19 8.83
CA ALA A 703 1.20 20.81 9.79
C ALA A 703 0.54 19.72 10.61
N SER A 704 0.52 19.88 11.93
CA SER A 704 -0.15 18.93 12.82
C SER A 704 -1.04 19.62 13.84
N SER A 705 -2.02 18.88 14.36
CA SER A 705 -2.93 19.33 15.40
C SER A 705 -3.19 18.17 16.36
N GLU A 706 -3.09 18.46 17.65
CA GLU A 706 -3.46 17.53 18.72
C GLU A 706 -4.52 18.17 19.60
N TRP A 707 -5.60 17.45 19.90
CA TRP A 707 -6.64 17.93 20.80
C TRP A 707 -7.40 16.77 21.46
N SER A 708 -7.99 17.04 22.62
CA SER A 708 -8.91 16.10 23.28
C SER A 708 -10.35 16.59 23.13
N GLN A 709 -11.25 15.70 22.71
CA GLN A 709 -12.68 15.99 22.60
C GLN A 709 -13.50 14.73 22.89
N ASN A 710 -14.58 14.85 23.68
CA ASN A 710 -15.50 13.75 23.96
C ASN A 710 -14.84 12.46 24.53
N ASN A 711 -13.85 12.60 25.42
CA ASN A 711 -13.03 11.48 25.94
C ASN A 711 -12.27 10.71 24.84
N LYS A 712 -11.94 11.38 23.74
CA LYS A 712 -11.00 10.90 22.74
C LYS A 712 -9.87 11.89 22.58
N ASP A 713 -8.67 11.36 22.41
CA ASP A 713 -7.49 12.12 22.00
C ASP A 713 -7.36 11.97 20.48
N HIS A 714 -7.21 13.10 19.81
CA HIS A 714 -7.12 13.20 18.37
C HIS A 714 -5.75 13.72 17.97
N THR A 715 -5.16 13.10 16.96
CA THR A 715 -3.97 13.59 16.27
C THR A 715 -4.31 13.77 14.80
N PHE A 716 -3.90 14.89 14.22
CA PHE A 716 -4.09 15.21 12.81
C PHE A 716 -2.75 15.64 12.21
N ASN A 717 -2.33 15.02 11.12
CA ASN A 717 -1.06 15.29 10.47
C ASN A 717 -1.26 15.49 8.98
N VAL A 718 -0.64 16.52 8.42
CA VAL A 718 -0.71 16.89 7.00
C VAL A 718 0.69 17.10 6.48
N ILE A 719 0.94 16.66 5.24
CA ILE A 719 2.23 16.85 4.58
C ILE A 719 2.10 17.47 3.18
N MET A 720 3.07 18.30 2.83
CA MET A 720 3.18 18.92 1.51
C MET A 720 4.64 18.95 1.06
N ASP A 721 4.91 18.56 -0.18
CA ASP A 721 6.23 18.70 -0.80
C ASP A 721 6.58 20.19 -0.93
N ALA A 722 7.65 20.63 -0.26
CA ALA A 722 8.04 22.02 -0.23
C ALA A 722 8.62 22.52 -1.58
N THR A 723 9.00 21.62 -2.48
CA THR A 723 9.53 21.95 -3.81
C THR A 723 8.42 22.10 -4.85
N THR A 724 7.32 21.37 -4.73
CA THR A 724 6.22 21.42 -5.72
C THR A 724 4.95 22.04 -5.18
N ALA A 725 4.84 22.21 -3.86
CA ALA A 725 3.61 22.49 -3.12
C ALA A 725 2.47 21.49 -3.41
N ARG A 726 2.83 20.25 -3.76
CA ARG A 726 1.90 19.13 -3.88
C ARG A 726 1.61 18.58 -2.50
N VAL A 727 0.35 18.49 -2.11
CA VAL A 727 -0.04 17.82 -0.86
C VAL A 727 0.08 16.30 -1.04
N GLY A 728 0.79 15.63 -0.14
CA GLY A 728 0.87 14.17 -0.13
C GLY A 728 -0.42 13.55 0.44
N GLY A 729 -0.93 14.15 1.51
CA GLY A 729 -2.15 13.72 2.15
C GLY A 729 -2.25 14.24 3.58
N TRP A 730 -3.26 13.74 4.29
CA TRP A 730 -3.42 13.96 5.72
C TRP A 730 -4.08 12.76 6.39
N VAL A 731 -3.84 12.64 7.70
CA VAL A 731 -4.37 11.56 8.53
C VAL A 731 -4.84 12.11 9.86
N GLN A 732 -6.02 11.67 10.30
CA GLN A 732 -6.56 11.86 11.62
C GLN A 732 -6.63 10.51 12.33
N ILE A 733 -6.10 10.42 13.53
CA ILE A 733 -6.24 9.25 14.40
C ILE A 733 -6.97 9.69 15.65
N SER A 734 -7.96 8.92 16.09
CA SER A 734 -8.73 9.17 17.30
C SER A 734 -8.71 7.94 18.18
N VAL A 735 -8.27 8.09 19.41
CA VAL A 735 -8.18 7.00 20.41
C VAL A 735 -8.91 7.41 21.68
N ALA A 736 -9.38 6.45 22.48
CA ALA A 736 -9.95 6.77 23.79
C ALA A 736 -8.92 7.46 24.69
N SER A 737 -9.30 8.58 25.31
CA SER A 737 -8.43 9.29 26.25
C SER A 737 -8.19 8.43 27.50
N SER A 738 -6.93 8.34 27.93
CA SER A 738 -6.49 7.54 29.10
C SER A 738 -6.85 8.14 30.45
#